data_AF-A0A7C6XLZ8-F1
#
_entry.id   AF-A0A7C6XLZ8-F1
#
_cell.length_a   1.000
_cell.length_b   1.000
_cell.length_c   1.000
_cell.angle_alpha   90.00
_cell.angle_beta   90.00
_cell.angle_gamma   90.00
#
_symmetry.space_group_name_H-M   'P 1'
#
loop_
_entity.id
_entity.type
_entity.pdbx_description
1 polymer ?
#
loop_
_entity_poly.entity_id
_entity_poly.type
_entity_poly.pdbx_seq_one_letter_code
_entity_poly.pdbx_strand_id
1 'polypeptide(L)'
;MLRQLVHNGIVIPEPPAPIGLTIIVRGRPIALTPKQEEMAIAWARKKDTPYVQDKVFAANFFADFSAALGIDPPLKPGEVDMTAAYEWVDAERAAKEALTREERKAAAAERKAAREALKAQYGYAIVNGQRVELGNYMTEPSGIFMGRGEHPLRGRWKEGARQEDVTLNLSPDAPRVEGNWQDIVWQPESLWVARWKDKLSDKMKYIWLSDTAPVKQRREAQKFDQAVELEAEIDRVRAYIEQDLSHENPRRRMIATACYLIDALCLRVGDEKDPDEADTVGATTLRPEHVTLRDDGEVTFCFLGKDSVEWNKSLRPPQVVLDNLAELIRNARPSSAPGNGDRNRLTHDKPQLFPDVSSRDVNVYLSSILPGLTAKVFRTHHATAAVEKSLASSGVKARHPEYVKWQAANMANLEAAMLCNHTKKETGNWPATRERYQERRIKAEERVARYQAQVKEYNAAYAALREEARIKEAEAPSDERRQKVRQRYLKRLATARRRVKTARERVSKAQVALGKIKAQATIASKKRTWNLGTSLRSYIDPRVYYRWGQEVDYDVLERYYPTILRRKFAWVRTYSEAEARESDGRDAAHLTVRTCMGDDLHAVAAMFRGLNTVYPQAALPVDVEAIDAQFLPHLGEPWREAMVVLGEENEVVAFAALGPAWTNGNDERVLDIFAAVRPEAATPAVNRLLARELVRRQEDYRLHNPKEQATLVPQDATWITYAPELAEALGLIEEEEDTAGQGEE
;
A
#
# COMPACT_ATOMS: atom_id res chain seq x y z
N MET A 1 -21.93 -1.20 5.64
CA MET A 1 -21.59 -0.91 7.06
C MET A 1 -21.04 -2.19 7.68
N LEU A 2 -20.40 -2.11 8.83
CA LEU A 2 -19.99 -3.27 9.62
C LEU A 2 -21.22 -3.90 10.28
N ARG A 3 -21.26 -5.22 10.33
CA ARG A 3 -22.22 -6.01 11.11
C ARG A 3 -21.57 -6.59 12.36
N GLN A 4 -20.27 -6.85 12.30
CA GLN A 4 -19.47 -7.41 13.38
C GLN A 4 -18.07 -6.79 13.38
N LEU A 5 -17.53 -6.53 14.58
CA LEU A 5 -16.16 -6.11 14.83
C LEU A 5 -15.70 -6.63 16.19
N VAL A 6 -14.89 -7.69 16.17
CA VAL A 6 -14.33 -8.33 17.36
C VAL A 6 -12.82 -8.16 17.36
N HIS A 7 -12.22 -7.65 18.44
CA HIS A 7 -10.76 -7.51 18.58
C HIS A 7 -10.33 -7.51 20.05
N ASN A 8 -9.05 -7.80 20.31
CA ASN A 8 -8.49 -7.90 21.66
C ASN A 8 -8.07 -6.55 22.27
N GLY A 9 -8.70 -5.45 21.89
CA GLY A 9 -8.21 -4.09 22.22
C GLY A 9 -6.96 -3.69 21.43
N ILE A 10 -6.13 -2.81 22.02
CA ILE A 10 -4.88 -2.30 21.44
C ILE A 10 -3.78 -2.27 22.49
N VAL A 11 -2.52 -2.15 22.06
CA VAL A 11 -1.37 -2.05 22.97
C VAL A 11 -1.08 -0.58 23.29
N ILE A 12 -0.94 -0.28 24.58
CA ILE A 12 -0.38 0.99 25.06
C ILE A 12 1.09 0.73 25.40
N PRO A 13 2.07 1.31 24.67
CA PRO A 13 3.48 1.10 24.98
C PRO A 13 3.81 1.60 26.39
N GLU A 14 4.45 0.74 27.19
CA GLU A 14 4.97 1.15 28.50
C GLU A 14 6.17 2.11 28.33
N PRO A 15 6.29 3.13 29.20
CA PRO A 15 7.47 3.98 29.21
C PRO A 15 8.71 3.16 29.62
N PRO A 16 9.91 3.52 29.14
CA PRO A 16 11.15 2.89 29.59
C PRO A 16 11.31 2.96 31.12
N ALA A 17 11.92 1.92 31.70
CA ALA A 17 12.24 1.92 33.13
C ALA A 17 13.18 3.10 33.47
N PRO A 18 12.96 3.79 34.60
CA PRO A 18 13.79 4.91 34.99
C PRO A 18 15.21 4.44 35.34
N ILE A 19 16.21 5.20 34.90
CA ILE A 19 17.64 4.96 35.13
C ILE A 19 18.21 5.80 36.28
N GLY A 20 17.43 6.72 36.85
CA GLY A 20 17.79 7.53 38.01
C GLY A 20 18.67 8.73 37.66
N LEU A 21 18.36 9.45 36.56
CA LEU A 21 19.14 10.61 36.15
C LEU A 21 19.04 11.77 37.15
N THR A 22 20.18 12.40 37.37
CA THR A 22 20.29 13.71 38.01
C THR A 22 20.89 14.69 37.01
N ILE A 23 20.24 15.84 36.83
CA ILE A 23 20.73 16.92 35.96
C ILE A 23 21.04 18.17 36.79
N ILE A 24 21.84 19.08 36.25
CA ILE A 24 22.12 20.35 36.92
C ILE A 24 21.26 21.45 36.29
N VAL A 25 20.44 22.11 37.09
CA VAL A 25 19.60 23.23 36.65
C VAL A 25 20.01 24.48 37.43
N ARG A 26 20.44 25.53 36.72
CA ARG A 26 20.94 26.78 37.34
C ARG A 26 21.97 26.52 38.46
N GLY A 27 22.87 25.57 38.24
CA GLY A 27 23.92 25.17 39.20
C GLY A 27 23.47 24.24 40.34
N ARG A 28 22.19 23.81 40.39
CA ARG A 28 21.67 22.91 41.42
C ARG A 28 21.36 21.52 40.85
N PRO A 29 21.79 20.43 41.50
CA PRO A 29 21.43 19.09 41.08
C PRO A 29 19.94 18.82 41.37
N ILE A 30 19.23 18.24 40.39
CA ILE A 30 17.84 17.81 40.51
C ILE A 30 17.75 16.35 40.06
N ALA A 31 17.30 15.48 40.98
CA ALA A 31 16.95 14.10 40.64
C ALA A 31 15.62 14.08 39.88
N LEU A 32 15.60 13.43 38.72
CA LEU A 32 14.44 13.42 37.84
C LEU A 32 13.43 12.33 38.23
N THR A 33 12.14 12.68 38.14
CA THR A 33 11.05 11.70 38.12
C THR A 33 11.05 10.92 36.81
N PRO A 34 10.39 9.74 36.72
CA PRO A 34 10.36 8.95 35.48
C PRO A 34 9.90 9.74 34.24
N LYS A 35 8.87 10.58 34.37
CA LYS A 35 8.39 11.42 33.26
C LYS A 35 9.44 12.47 32.84
N GLN A 36 10.05 13.16 33.80
CA GLN A 36 11.08 14.16 33.50
C GLN A 36 12.31 13.51 32.87
N GLU A 37 12.67 12.31 33.32
CA GLU A 37 13.77 11.54 32.75
C GLU A 37 13.49 11.14 31.30
N GLU A 38 12.28 10.66 31.00
CA GLU A 38 11.84 10.37 29.62
C GLU A 38 11.98 11.61 28.72
N MET A 39 11.59 12.79 29.21
CA MET A 39 11.74 14.06 28.50
C MET A 39 13.22 14.40 28.25
N ALA A 40 14.08 14.29 29.27
CA ALA A 40 15.50 14.59 29.17
C ALA A 40 16.21 13.65 28.19
N ILE A 41 15.92 12.35 28.23
CA ILE A 41 16.46 11.35 27.29
C ILE A 41 15.96 11.61 25.87
N ALA A 42 14.67 11.96 25.70
CA ALA A 42 14.12 12.29 24.39
C ALA A 42 14.84 13.49 23.76
N TRP A 43 15.16 14.51 24.56
CA TRP A 43 15.98 15.65 24.13
C TRP A 43 17.42 15.25 23.81
N ALA A 44 18.06 14.47 24.69
CA ALA A 44 19.41 13.96 24.50
C ALA A 44 19.58 13.18 23.19
N ARG A 45 18.58 12.40 22.80
CA ARG A 45 18.54 11.68 21.52
C ARG A 45 18.50 12.59 20.28
N LYS A 46 18.23 13.89 20.45
CA LYS A 46 18.21 14.89 19.36
C LYS A 46 19.45 15.77 19.30
N LYS A 47 20.40 15.64 20.24
CA LYS A 47 21.57 16.53 20.35
C LYS A 47 22.40 16.69 19.07
N ASP A 48 22.48 15.63 18.24
CA ASP A 48 23.25 15.62 16.99
C ASP A 48 22.40 16.00 15.76
N THR A 49 21.18 16.51 15.95
CA THR A 49 20.24 16.80 14.87
C THR A 49 20.03 18.31 14.71
N PRO A 50 19.64 18.80 13.52
CA PRO A 50 19.33 20.22 13.33
C PRO A 50 18.18 20.74 14.22
N TYR A 51 17.36 19.84 14.79
CA TYR A 51 16.22 20.23 15.62
C TYR A 51 16.62 20.98 16.89
N VAL A 52 17.73 20.61 17.54
CA VAL A 52 18.16 21.31 18.78
C VAL A 52 18.69 22.72 18.50
N GLN A 53 19.00 23.04 17.25
CA GLN A 53 19.42 24.37 16.81
C GLN A 53 18.22 25.27 16.46
N ASP A 54 17.03 24.69 16.28
CA ASP A 54 15.81 25.45 16.02
C ASP A 54 15.33 26.13 17.31
N LYS A 55 15.30 27.47 17.28
CA LYS A 55 14.98 28.30 18.44
C LYS A 55 13.57 28.05 18.99
N VAL A 56 12.58 27.84 18.12
CA VAL A 56 11.20 27.56 18.55
C VAL A 56 11.11 26.16 19.12
N PHE A 57 11.77 25.19 18.46
CA PHE A 57 11.82 23.81 18.95
C PHE A 57 12.43 23.72 20.34
N ALA A 58 13.59 24.35 20.54
CA ALA A 58 14.26 24.39 21.83
C ALA A 58 13.43 25.13 22.88
N ALA A 59 12.91 26.32 22.56
CA ALA A 59 12.10 27.10 23.49
C ALA A 59 10.84 26.35 23.95
N ASN A 60 10.13 25.71 23.02
CA ASN A 60 8.95 24.91 23.35
C ASN A 60 9.28 23.71 24.24
N PHE A 61 10.37 22.99 23.93
CA PHE A 61 10.79 21.86 24.76
C PHE A 61 11.11 22.32 26.18
N PHE A 62 11.95 23.35 26.32
CA PHE A 62 12.34 23.82 27.64
C PHE A 62 11.19 24.47 28.41
N ALA A 63 10.19 25.04 27.74
CA ALA A 63 8.96 25.47 28.40
C ALA A 63 8.23 24.29 29.06
N ASP A 64 7.99 23.21 28.30
CA ASP A 64 7.29 22.03 28.83
C ASP A 64 8.13 21.29 29.87
N PHE A 65 9.44 21.21 29.67
CA PHE A 65 10.37 20.60 30.61
C PHE A 65 10.45 21.38 31.93
N SER A 66 10.43 22.71 31.87
CA SER A 66 10.39 23.56 33.07
C SER A 66 9.08 23.40 33.82
N ALA A 67 7.95 23.32 33.12
CA ALA A 67 6.66 23.03 33.72
C ALA A 67 6.65 21.65 34.40
N ALA A 68 7.24 20.63 33.77
CA ALA A 68 7.38 19.31 34.36
C ALA A 68 8.27 19.31 35.61
N LEU A 69 9.30 20.17 35.67
CA LEU A 69 10.17 20.36 36.83
C LEU A 69 9.57 21.27 37.91
N GLY A 70 8.46 21.97 37.64
CA GLY A 70 7.88 22.97 38.54
C GLY A 70 8.73 24.25 38.66
N ILE A 71 9.42 24.66 37.59
CA ILE A 71 10.33 25.82 37.59
C ILE A 71 9.75 26.97 36.77
N ASP A 72 9.71 28.16 37.37
CA ASP A 72 9.29 29.42 36.76
C ASP A 72 10.34 30.53 37.07
N PRO A 73 10.71 31.41 36.11
CA PRO A 73 10.37 31.39 34.68
C PRO A 73 10.98 30.19 33.95
N PRO A 74 10.44 29.83 32.76
CA PRO A 74 10.96 28.73 31.94
C PRO A 74 12.45 28.80 31.69
N LEU A 75 13.10 27.65 31.78
CA LEU A 75 14.52 27.44 31.54
C LEU A 75 14.88 27.73 30.09
N LYS A 76 16.12 28.20 29.89
CA LYS A 76 16.73 28.32 28.56
C LYS A 76 17.69 27.15 28.33
N PRO A 77 18.02 26.80 27.07
CA PRO A 77 18.93 25.68 26.77
C PRO A 77 20.27 25.72 27.51
N GLY A 78 20.82 26.90 27.81
CA GLY A 78 22.07 27.06 28.56
C GLY A 78 21.92 27.05 30.09
N GLU A 79 20.70 27.00 30.62
CA GLU A 79 20.43 26.97 32.08
C GLU A 79 20.33 25.54 32.63
N VAL A 80 20.38 24.54 31.75
CA VAL A 80 20.28 23.12 32.09
C VAL A 80 21.47 22.36 31.55
N ASP A 81 22.21 21.73 32.44
CA ASP A 81 23.25 20.78 32.09
C ASP A 81 22.63 19.39 31.85
N MET A 82 22.56 19.02 30.57
CA MET A 82 22.06 17.73 30.10
C MET A 82 23.16 16.68 29.94
N THR A 83 24.39 16.93 30.43
CA THR A 83 25.55 16.05 30.21
C THR A 83 25.28 14.62 30.65
N ALA A 84 24.68 14.41 31.83
CA ALA A 84 24.33 13.06 32.30
C ALA A 84 23.41 12.30 31.32
N ALA A 85 22.43 12.98 30.73
CA ALA A 85 21.55 12.39 29.73
C ALA A 85 22.27 12.15 28.39
N TYR A 86 23.16 13.06 27.98
CA TYR A 86 23.96 12.92 26.77
C TYR A 86 24.96 11.76 26.86
N GLU A 87 25.65 11.61 27.99
CA GLU A 87 26.59 10.52 28.26
C GLU A 87 25.88 9.17 28.25
N TRP A 88 24.69 9.10 28.85
CA TRP A 88 23.89 7.88 28.82
C TRP A 88 23.46 7.49 27.40
N VAL A 89 22.97 8.45 26.59
CA VAL A 89 22.60 8.19 25.20
C VAL A 89 23.81 7.77 24.35
N ASP A 90 24.98 8.37 24.59
CA ASP A 90 26.21 7.99 23.89
C ASP A 90 26.69 6.60 24.30
N ALA A 91 26.63 6.27 25.59
CA ALA A 91 26.92 4.93 26.08
C ALA A 91 25.96 3.88 25.50
N GLU A 92 24.65 4.19 25.42
CA GLU A 92 23.65 3.32 24.77
C GLU A 92 24.00 3.10 23.28
N ARG A 93 24.42 4.15 22.57
CA ARG A 93 24.82 4.08 21.16
C ARG A 93 26.10 3.26 20.99
N ALA A 94 27.13 3.55 21.78
CA ALA A 94 28.41 2.85 21.77
C ALA A 94 28.24 1.38 22.12
N ALA A 95 27.41 1.02 23.09
CA ALA A 95 27.10 -0.36 23.43
C ALA A 95 26.43 -1.09 22.25
N LYS A 96 25.47 -0.46 21.57
CA LYS A 96 24.84 -1.03 20.35
C LYS A 96 25.84 -1.22 19.21
N GLU A 97 26.79 -0.31 19.06
CA GLU A 97 27.86 -0.37 18.07
C GLU A 97 28.92 -1.41 18.43
N ALA A 98 29.18 -1.66 19.71
CA ALA A 98 30.11 -2.68 20.18
C ALA A 98 29.57 -4.12 20.00
N LEU A 99 28.24 -4.30 19.88
CA LEU A 99 27.64 -5.61 19.65
C LEU A 99 28.25 -6.30 18.43
N THR A 100 28.63 -7.56 18.61
CA THR A 100 29.08 -8.43 17.52
C THR A 100 27.95 -8.68 16.52
N ARG A 101 28.30 -9.16 15.33
CA ARG A 101 27.30 -9.52 14.30
C ARG A 101 26.31 -10.58 14.82
N GLU A 102 26.77 -11.50 15.67
CA GLU A 102 25.94 -12.59 16.23
C GLU A 102 24.97 -12.06 17.28
N GLU A 103 25.42 -11.24 18.23
CA GLU A 103 24.56 -10.63 19.24
C GLU A 103 23.52 -9.70 18.60
N ARG A 104 23.92 -8.90 17.59
CA ARG A 104 22.97 -8.07 16.83
C ARG A 104 21.88 -8.92 16.15
N LYS A 105 22.25 -10.09 15.62
CA LYS A 105 21.33 -11.03 14.98
C LYS A 105 20.38 -11.65 16.01
N ALA A 106 20.89 -12.08 17.17
CA ALA A 106 20.10 -12.62 18.27
C ALA A 106 19.09 -11.61 18.82
N ALA A 107 19.54 -10.40 19.16
CA ALA A 107 18.66 -9.34 19.65
C ALA A 107 17.61 -8.89 18.61
N ALA A 108 17.95 -8.95 17.32
CA ALA A 108 16.97 -8.70 16.26
C ALA A 108 15.94 -9.83 16.13
N ALA A 109 16.33 -11.08 16.35
CA ALA A 109 15.41 -12.22 16.36
C ALA A 109 14.45 -12.17 17.55
N GLU A 110 14.95 -11.84 18.75
CA GLU A 110 14.13 -11.68 19.95
C GLU A 110 13.09 -10.56 19.80
N ARG A 111 13.52 -9.36 19.38
CA ARG A 111 12.59 -8.25 19.09
C ARG A 111 11.55 -8.61 18.03
N LYS A 112 11.95 -9.41 17.03
CA LYS A 112 11.04 -9.88 15.99
C LYS A 112 10.01 -10.85 16.58
N ALA A 113 10.43 -11.81 17.40
CA ALA A 113 9.54 -12.77 18.06
C ALA A 113 8.53 -12.07 18.99
N ALA A 114 8.99 -11.13 19.82
CA ALA A 114 8.12 -10.33 20.69
C ALA A 114 7.08 -9.53 19.89
N ARG A 115 7.50 -8.90 18.77
CA ARG A 115 6.58 -8.20 17.87
C ARG A 115 5.59 -9.13 17.17
N GLU A 116 6.02 -10.34 16.78
CA GLU A 116 5.15 -11.34 16.16
C GLU A 116 4.11 -11.87 17.17
N ALA A 117 4.50 -12.08 18.43
CA ALA A 117 3.58 -12.45 19.51
C ALA A 117 2.53 -11.35 19.76
N LEU A 118 2.95 -10.10 19.93
CA LEU A 118 2.03 -8.97 20.10
C LEU A 118 1.11 -8.79 18.89
N LYS A 119 1.64 -8.96 17.68
CA LYS A 119 0.83 -8.89 16.46
C LYS A 119 -0.18 -10.04 16.39
N ALA A 120 0.18 -11.26 16.79
CA ALA A 120 -0.75 -12.37 16.80
C ALA A 120 -1.95 -12.10 17.71
N GLN A 121 -1.71 -11.44 18.86
CA GLN A 121 -2.73 -11.12 19.84
C GLN A 121 -3.55 -9.88 19.50
N TYR A 122 -2.92 -8.76 19.13
CA TYR A 122 -3.58 -7.45 18.96
C TYR A 122 -3.63 -6.95 17.52
N GLY A 123 -2.87 -7.58 16.61
CA GLY A 123 -2.74 -7.14 15.22
C GLY A 123 -3.87 -7.56 14.29
N TYR A 124 -4.92 -8.21 14.81
CA TYR A 124 -6.03 -8.75 14.03
C TYR A 124 -7.38 -8.45 14.69
N ALA A 125 -8.42 -8.40 13.87
CA ALA A 125 -9.82 -8.33 14.27
C ALA A 125 -10.64 -9.33 13.43
N ILE A 126 -11.80 -9.77 13.93
CA ILE A 126 -12.83 -10.41 13.11
C ILE A 126 -13.81 -9.34 12.67
N VAL A 127 -13.96 -9.18 11.36
CA VAL A 127 -14.82 -8.17 10.75
C VAL A 127 -15.77 -8.88 9.80
N ASN A 128 -17.05 -8.89 10.14
CA ASN A 128 -18.08 -9.61 9.39
C ASN A 128 -17.64 -11.06 9.06
N GLY A 129 -17.28 -11.84 10.09
CA GLY A 129 -16.90 -13.25 9.93
C GLY A 129 -15.55 -13.49 9.27
N GLN A 130 -14.76 -12.45 8.97
CA GLN A 130 -13.43 -12.58 8.36
C GLN A 130 -12.33 -12.09 9.30
N ARG A 131 -11.23 -12.84 9.41
CA ARG A 131 -10.04 -12.39 10.12
C ARG A 131 -9.29 -11.34 9.27
N VAL A 132 -9.18 -10.13 9.80
CA VAL A 132 -8.62 -8.95 9.14
C VAL A 132 -7.45 -8.39 9.95
N GLU A 133 -6.35 -8.04 9.28
CA GLU A 133 -5.20 -7.37 9.91
C GLU A 133 -5.54 -5.90 10.26
N LEU A 134 -4.99 -5.37 11.35
CA LEU A 134 -5.06 -3.95 11.71
C LEU A 134 -3.93 -3.15 11.04
N GLY A 135 -4.19 -1.89 10.65
CA GLY A 135 -3.16 -1.05 10.03
C GLY A 135 -2.04 -0.66 11.00
N ASN A 136 -2.38 -0.55 12.28
CA ASN A 136 -1.50 -0.47 13.44
C ASN A 136 -2.28 -1.08 14.62
N TYR A 137 -1.61 -1.46 15.70
CA TYR A 137 -2.25 -2.01 16.90
C TYR A 137 -1.66 -1.44 18.19
N MET A 138 -0.78 -0.44 18.09
CA MET A 138 -0.19 0.25 19.24
C MET A 138 -0.46 1.76 19.15
N THR A 139 -0.65 2.42 20.29
CA THR A 139 -0.65 3.89 20.34
C THR A 139 0.74 4.47 20.10
N GLU A 140 0.80 5.77 19.77
CA GLU A 140 2.07 6.48 19.69
C GLU A 140 2.65 6.68 21.11
N PRO A 141 3.93 6.36 21.35
CA PRO A 141 4.56 6.64 22.65
C PRO A 141 4.72 8.14 22.88
N SER A 142 4.98 8.52 24.13
CA SER A 142 5.34 9.90 24.47
C SER A 142 6.63 10.32 23.75
N GLY A 143 6.76 11.62 23.48
CA GLY A 143 7.98 12.15 22.90
C GLY A 143 7.88 13.61 22.51
N ILE A 144 8.93 14.11 21.84
CA ILE A 144 8.96 15.49 21.37
C ILE A 144 8.24 15.60 20.03
N PHE A 145 7.25 16.48 19.93
CA PHE A 145 6.51 16.71 18.71
C PHE A 145 7.41 17.37 17.66
N MET A 146 7.70 16.66 16.57
CA MET A 146 8.67 17.13 15.59
C MET A 146 8.13 18.26 14.69
N GLY A 147 6.82 18.27 14.41
CA GLY A 147 6.23 19.17 13.40
C GLY A 147 6.79 18.96 11.98
N ARG A 148 6.11 19.51 10.97
CA ARG A 148 6.65 19.64 9.60
C ARG A 148 6.73 21.13 9.26
N GLY A 149 7.76 21.53 8.53
CA GLY A 149 8.02 22.95 8.25
C GLY A 149 8.14 23.76 9.54
N GLU A 150 7.61 24.98 9.53
CA GLU A 150 7.65 25.92 10.65
C GLU A 150 6.48 25.74 11.63
N HIS A 151 6.04 24.50 11.86
CA HIS A 151 4.92 24.20 12.75
C HIS A 151 5.13 24.83 14.15
N PRO A 152 4.15 25.58 14.70
CA PRO A 152 4.36 26.37 15.92
C PRO A 152 4.53 25.50 17.17
N LEU A 153 3.86 24.35 17.23
CA LEU A 153 4.03 23.38 18.34
C LEU A 153 5.28 22.50 18.28
N ARG A 154 6.15 22.63 17.27
CA ARG A 154 7.36 21.77 17.18
C ARG A 154 8.24 21.96 18.42
N GLY A 155 8.78 20.87 18.97
CA GLY A 155 9.55 20.88 20.21
C GLY A 155 8.72 20.71 21.47
N ARG A 156 7.39 20.88 21.43
CA ARG A 156 6.52 20.60 22.56
C ARG A 156 6.54 19.11 22.93
N TRP A 157 6.32 18.82 24.21
CA TRP A 157 6.12 17.47 24.70
C TRP A 157 4.75 16.96 24.27
N LYS A 158 4.76 15.81 23.60
CA LYS A 158 3.57 15.06 23.22
C LYS A 158 3.44 13.87 24.13
N GLU A 159 2.52 13.94 25.09
CA GLU A 159 2.22 12.82 25.97
C GLU A 159 1.44 11.74 25.21
N GLY A 160 1.91 10.50 25.32
CA GLY A 160 1.25 9.33 24.75
C GLY A 160 -0.12 9.07 25.39
N ALA A 161 -0.98 8.35 24.67
CA ALA A 161 -2.28 7.96 25.19
C ALA A 161 -2.13 6.88 26.27
N ARG A 162 -2.90 7.00 27.34
CA ARG A 162 -3.10 5.97 28.36
C ARG A 162 -4.33 5.13 28.01
N GLN A 163 -4.51 4.01 28.70
CA GLN A 163 -5.69 3.17 28.49
C GLN A 163 -7.00 3.95 28.72
N GLU A 164 -7.04 4.78 29.76
CA GLU A 164 -8.17 5.66 30.12
C GLU A 164 -8.46 6.78 29.12
N ASP A 165 -7.56 7.03 28.16
CA ASP A 165 -7.76 8.01 27.08
C ASP A 165 -8.41 7.38 25.83
N VAL A 166 -8.52 6.04 25.79
CA VAL A 166 -8.85 5.29 24.56
C VAL A 166 -10.28 4.77 24.59
N THR A 167 -11.05 5.12 23.57
CA THR A 167 -12.34 4.51 23.23
C THR A 167 -12.15 3.35 22.25
N LEU A 168 -12.74 2.18 22.51
CA LEU A 168 -12.78 1.04 21.59
C LEU A 168 -14.09 0.98 20.81
N ASN A 169 -14.05 0.47 19.57
CA ASN A 169 -15.22 0.16 18.75
C ASN A 169 -15.39 -1.36 18.66
N LEU A 170 -16.39 -1.91 19.32
CA LEU A 170 -16.67 -3.34 19.37
C LEU A 170 -18.13 -3.59 19.07
N SER A 171 -18.43 -4.65 18.34
CA SER A 171 -19.81 -5.07 18.13
C SER A 171 -20.38 -5.70 19.41
N PRO A 172 -21.72 -5.68 19.62
CA PRO A 172 -22.33 -6.18 20.85
C PRO A 172 -22.06 -7.66 21.17
N ASP A 173 -21.76 -8.46 20.15
CA ASP A 173 -21.39 -9.87 20.23
C ASP A 173 -19.91 -10.11 20.56
N ALA A 174 -19.07 -9.06 20.58
CA ALA A 174 -17.66 -9.20 20.89
C ALA A 174 -17.44 -9.53 22.37
N PRO A 175 -16.48 -10.43 22.71
CA PRO A 175 -16.08 -10.66 24.09
C PRO A 175 -15.64 -9.35 24.77
N ARG A 176 -15.94 -9.23 26.07
CA ARG A 176 -15.54 -8.06 26.85
C ARG A 176 -14.01 -7.97 26.90
N VAL A 177 -13.48 -6.84 26.44
CA VAL A 177 -12.05 -6.53 26.56
C VAL A 177 -11.79 -5.94 27.94
N GLU A 178 -10.93 -6.59 28.72
CA GLU A 178 -10.53 -6.11 30.05
C GLU A 178 -9.68 -4.83 29.95
N GLY A 179 -9.71 -4.01 31.02
CA GLY A 179 -8.91 -2.79 31.14
C GLY A 179 -9.72 -1.55 31.50
N ASN A 180 -9.00 -0.49 31.86
CA ASN A 180 -9.59 0.81 32.20
C ASN A 180 -9.70 1.69 30.94
N TRP A 181 -10.49 1.23 29.96
CA TRP A 181 -10.74 1.98 28.72
C TRP A 181 -11.65 3.19 28.98
N GLN A 182 -11.51 4.25 28.19
CA GLN A 182 -12.39 5.42 28.30
C GLN A 182 -13.85 5.04 28.07
N ASP A 183 -14.10 4.29 27.00
CA ASP A 183 -15.43 3.83 26.61
C ASP A 183 -15.32 2.65 25.62
N ILE A 184 -16.38 1.85 25.53
CA ILE A 184 -16.55 0.80 24.53
C ILE A 184 -17.87 1.07 23.82
N VAL A 185 -17.79 1.44 22.54
CA VAL A 185 -18.94 1.82 21.73
C VAL A 185 -19.12 0.90 20.53
N TRP A 186 -20.30 0.94 19.91
CA TRP A 186 -20.56 0.31 18.62
C TRP A 186 -20.92 1.36 17.58
N GLN A 187 -20.02 1.58 16.61
CA GLN A 187 -20.18 2.53 15.49
C GLN A 187 -20.00 1.78 14.15
N PRO A 188 -21.03 1.07 13.67
CA PRO A 188 -20.95 0.19 12.48
C PRO A 188 -20.64 0.94 11.16
N GLU A 189 -20.87 2.24 11.09
CA GLU A 189 -20.55 3.10 9.96
C GLU A 189 -19.04 3.41 9.85
N SER A 190 -18.32 3.25 10.97
CA SER A 190 -16.92 3.56 11.12
C SER A 190 -16.02 2.32 10.99
N LEU A 191 -14.83 2.50 10.41
CA LEU A 191 -13.83 1.43 10.25
C LEU A 191 -12.68 1.52 11.26
N TRP A 192 -12.79 2.39 12.27
CA TRP A 192 -11.79 2.50 13.33
C TRP A 192 -12.07 1.45 14.41
N VAL A 193 -11.00 1.00 15.03
CA VAL A 193 -10.96 -0.03 16.07
C VAL A 193 -10.77 0.61 17.44
N ALA A 194 -9.89 1.60 17.50
CA ALA A 194 -9.70 2.43 18.68
C ALA A 194 -9.50 3.89 18.30
N ARG A 195 -9.89 4.81 19.18
CA ARG A 195 -9.64 6.24 19.02
C ARG A 195 -9.31 6.91 20.35
N TRP A 196 -8.57 8.01 20.31
CA TRP A 196 -8.26 8.83 21.48
C TRP A 196 -8.01 10.27 21.07
N LYS A 197 -8.14 11.20 22.02
CA LYS A 197 -7.82 12.61 21.80
C LYS A 197 -6.32 12.85 22.03
N ASP A 198 -5.64 13.44 21.07
CA ASP A 198 -4.24 13.83 21.19
C ASP A 198 -4.11 15.00 22.18
N LYS A 199 -3.38 14.80 23.28
CA LYS A 199 -3.27 15.80 24.37
C LYS A 199 -2.59 17.11 23.95
N LEU A 200 -1.78 17.09 22.90
CA LEU A 200 -1.05 18.27 22.43
C LEU A 200 -1.86 19.08 21.42
N SER A 201 -2.46 18.41 20.43
CA SER A 201 -3.15 19.05 19.30
C SER A 201 -4.68 19.04 19.41
N ASP A 202 -5.22 18.41 20.45
CA ASP A 202 -6.66 18.23 20.67
C ASP A 202 -7.40 17.44 19.56
N LYS A 203 -6.65 16.86 18.63
CA LYS A 203 -7.19 16.13 17.46
C LYS A 203 -7.40 14.65 17.77
N MET A 204 -8.49 14.09 17.24
CA MET A 204 -8.76 12.65 17.37
C MET A 204 -7.76 11.83 16.54
N LYS A 205 -7.18 10.82 17.19
CA LYS A 205 -6.33 9.78 16.62
C LYS A 205 -7.11 8.49 16.54
N TYR A 206 -6.72 7.62 15.61
CA TYR A 206 -7.44 6.39 15.30
C TYR A 206 -6.48 5.28 14.96
N ILE A 207 -6.83 4.08 15.41
CA ILE A 207 -6.35 2.82 14.82
C ILE A 207 -7.43 2.32 13.88
N TRP A 208 -7.05 2.06 12.62
CA TRP A 208 -7.96 1.59 11.57
C TRP A 208 -7.65 0.14 11.21
N LEU A 209 -8.64 -0.55 10.63
CA LEU A 209 -8.40 -1.78 9.86
C LEU A 209 -7.30 -1.58 8.81
N SER A 210 -6.55 -2.62 8.46
CA SER A 210 -5.51 -2.57 7.41
C SER A 210 -6.10 -2.20 6.05
N ASP A 211 -5.32 -1.56 5.19
CA ASP A 211 -5.70 -1.30 3.78
C ASP A 211 -5.95 -2.60 2.99
N THR A 212 -5.54 -3.75 3.51
CA THR A 212 -5.82 -5.09 2.96
C THR A 212 -7.18 -5.63 3.38
N ALA A 213 -7.93 -4.94 4.25
CA ALA A 213 -9.26 -5.35 4.65
C ALA A 213 -10.22 -5.28 3.44
N PRO A 214 -11.05 -6.31 3.19
CA PRO A 214 -11.96 -6.32 2.03
C PRO A 214 -12.87 -5.10 1.93
N VAL A 215 -13.36 -4.58 3.07
CA VAL A 215 -14.17 -3.34 3.11
C VAL A 215 -13.38 -2.09 2.67
N LYS A 216 -12.08 -1.99 3.00
CA LYS A 216 -11.23 -0.89 2.58
C LYS A 216 -10.84 -0.99 1.11
N GLN A 217 -10.56 -2.20 0.64
CA GLN A 217 -10.29 -2.46 -0.77
C GLN A 217 -11.48 -2.11 -1.65
N ARG A 218 -12.71 -2.49 -1.26
CA ARG A 218 -13.94 -2.09 -1.96
C ARG A 218 -14.13 -0.57 -2.02
N ARG A 219 -13.93 0.14 -0.89
CA ARG A 219 -13.98 1.61 -0.87
C ARG A 219 -12.90 2.25 -1.75
N GLU A 220 -11.74 1.60 -1.86
CA GLU A 220 -10.67 2.06 -2.73
C GLU A 220 -10.95 1.82 -4.21
N ALA A 221 -11.54 0.68 -4.57
CA ALA A 221 -12.03 0.41 -5.93
C ALA A 221 -13.06 1.47 -6.35
N GLN A 222 -14.08 1.71 -5.51
CA GLN A 222 -15.10 2.74 -5.73
C GLN A 222 -14.50 4.14 -5.92
N LYS A 223 -13.47 4.49 -5.14
CA LYS A 223 -12.75 5.76 -5.31
C LYS A 223 -12.09 5.87 -6.69
N PHE A 224 -11.60 4.76 -7.26
CA PHE A 224 -11.06 4.76 -8.62
C PHE A 224 -12.16 4.72 -9.68
N ASP A 225 -13.31 4.09 -9.42
CA ASP A 225 -14.47 4.12 -10.31
C ASP A 225 -14.97 5.55 -10.53
N GLN A 226 -15.01 6.38 -9.48
CA GLN A 226 -15.30 7.80 -9.59
C GLN A 226 -14.33 8.56 -10.52
N ALA A 227 -13.07 8.13 -10.60
CA ALA A 227 -12.10 8.74 -11.50
C ALA A 227 -12.33 8.30 -12.96
N VAL A 228 -12.80 7.06 -13.18
CA VAL A 228 -13.21 6.57 -14.51
C VAL A 228 -14.49 7.28 -14.98
N GLU A 229 -15.47 7.42 -14.09
CA GLU A 229 -16.69 8.21 -14.36
C GLU A 229 -16.35 9.67 -14.70
N LEU A 230 -15.40 10.27 -13.96
CA LEU A 230 -14.93 11.61 -14.28
C LEU A 230 -14.28 11.69 -15.66
N GLU A 231 -13.45 10.71 -16.07
CA GLU A 231 -12.83 10.71 -17.41
C GLU A 231 -13.88 10.69 -18.52
N ALA A 232 -14.96 9.91 -18.35
CA ALA A 232 -16.05 9.86 -19.32
C ALA A 232 -16.81 11.19 -19.46
N GLU A 233 -16.89 12.00 -18.39
CA GLU A 233 -17.66 13.25 -18.35
C GLU A 233 -16.77 14.50 -18.26
N ILE A 234 -15.43 14.38 -18.38
CA ILE A 234 -14.49 15.46 -18.04
C ILE A 234 -14.70 16.70 -18.91
N ASP A 235 -15.00 16.51 -20.19
CA ASP A 235 -15.22 17.63 -21.13
C ASP A 235 -16.52 18.39 -20.80
N ARG A 236 -17.57 17.68 -20.36
CA ARG A 236 -18.81 18.30 -19.88
C ARG A 236 -18.55 19.09 -18.59
N VAL A 237 -17.79 18.50 -17.66
CA VAL A 237 -17.42 19.17 -16.40
C VAL A 237 -16.61 20.44 -16.67
N ARG A 238 -15.64 20.39 -17.58
CA ARG A 238 -14.85 21.55 -18.01
C ARG A 238 -15.70 22.61 -18.68
N ALA A 239 -16.57 22.23 -19.62
CA ALA A 239 -17.47 23.17 -20.29
C ALA A 239 -18.36 23.92 -19.28
N TYR A 240 -18.87 23.23 -18.27
CA TYR A 240 -19.67 23.85 -17.21
C TYR A 240 -18.85 24.81 -16.34
N ILE A 241 -17.63 24.42 -15.96
CA ILE A 241 -16.70 25.30 -15.23
C ILE A 241 -16.38 26.53 -16.07
N GLU A 242 -16.05 26.36 -17.35
CA GLU A 242 -15.71 27.44 -18.28
C GLU A 242 -16.87 28.42 -18.49
N GLN A 243 -18.09 27.92 -18.64
CA GLN A 243 -19.28 28.76 -18.70
C GLN A 243 -19.43 29.61 -17.44
N ASP A 244 -19.19 29.04 -16.27
CA ASP A 244 -19.37 29.75 -14.99
C ASP A 244 -18.22 30.70 -14.64
N LEU A 245 -17.10 30.68 -15.38
CA LEU A 245 -16.02 31.66 -15.22
C LEU A 245 -16.48 33.09 -15.50
N SER A 246 -17.50 33.28 -16.36
CA SER A 246 -18.07 34.59 -16.73
C SER A 246 -19.47 34.82 -16.15
N HIS A 247 -19.89 34.01 -15.17
CA HIS A 247 -21.23 34.09 -14.60
C HIS A 247 -21.52 35.45 -13.92
N GLU A 248 -22.74 35.96 -13.99
CA GLU A 248 -23.11 37.27 -13.41
C GLU A 248 -22.92 37.32 -11.89
N ASN A 249 -23.32 36.25 -11.19
CA ASN A 249 -23.08 36.05 -9.76
C ASN A 249 -21.57 35.93 -9.43
N PRO A 250 -20.97 36.88 -8.69
CA PRO A 250 -19.54 36.87 -8.37
C PRO A 250 -19.10 35.64 -7.58
N ARG A 251 -19.92 35.15 -6.65
CA ARG A 251 -19.62 33.95 -5.86
C ARG A 251 -19.50 32.72 -6.74
N ARG A 252 -20.36 32.62 -7.77
CA ARG A 252 -20.31 31.51 -8.73
C ARG A 252 -19.02 31.55 -9.57
N ARG A 253 -18.60 32.75 -10.03
CA ARG A 253 -17.30 32.93 -10.70
C ARG A 253 -16.12 32.53 -9.82
N MET A 254 -16.14 32.88 -8.53
CA MET A 254 -15.09 32.49 -7.58
C MET A 254 -14.96 30.97 -7.46
N ILE A 255 -16.09 30.27 -7.29
CA ILE A 255 -16.10 28.79 -7.18
C ILE A 255 -15.63 28.16 -8.49
N ALA A 256 -16.10 28.65 -9.64
CA ALA A 256 -15.65 28.18 -10.95
C ALA A 256 -14.15 28.40 -11.17
N THR A 257 -13.63 29.57 -10.77
CA THR A 257 -12.19 29.89 -10.84
C THR A 257 -11.37 28.95 -9.94
N ALA A 258 -11.84 28.67 -8.72
CA ALA A 258 -11.19 27.69 -7.85
C ALA A 258 -11.21 26.27 -8.46
N CYS A 259 -12.32 25.84 -9.05
CA CYS A 259 -12.43 24.55 -9.73
C CYS A 259 -11.51 24.45 -10.95
N TYR A 260 -11.43 25.51 -11.75
CA TYR A 260 -10.49 25.61 -12.88
C TYR A 260 -9.04 25.44 -12.41
N LEU A 261 -8.63 26.11 -11.33
CA LEU A 261 -7.28 25.96 -10.78
C LEU A 261 -7.02 24.55 -10.24
N ILE A 262 -8.02 23.91 -9.62
CA ILE A 262 -7.92 22.52 -9.15
C ILE A 262 -7.69 21.57 -10.32
N ASP A 263 -8.47 21.68 -11.40
CA ASP A 263 -8.34 20.86 -12.61
C ASP A 263 -6.99 21.12 -13.30
N ALA A 264 -6.72 22.37 -13.67
CA ALA A 264 -5.57 22.74 -14.50
C ALA A 264 -4.20 22.49 -13.82
N LEU A 265 -4.11 22.68 -12.50
CA LEU A 265 -2.85 22.56 -11.77
C LEU A 265 -2.74 21.27 -10.96
N CYS A 266 -3.82 20.49 -10.83
CA CYS A 266 -3.94 19.40 -9.86
C CYS A 266 -3.78 19.90 -8.41
N LEU A 267 -4.29 21.09 -8.07
CA LEU A 267 -4.21 21.61 -6.69
C LEU A 267 -5.04 20.77 -5.72
N ARG A 268 -4.66 20.81 -4.44
CA ARG A 268 -5.57 20.35 -3.37
C ARG A 268 -6.54 21.49 -3.06
N VAL A 269 -7.77 21.16 -2.71
CA VAL A 269 -8.82 22.15 -2.40
C VAL A 269 -8.36 23.16 -1.34
N GLY A 270 -7.77 22.70 -0.24
CA GLY A 270 -7.36 23.57 0.87
C GLY A 270 -8.49 23.77 1.87
N ASP A 271 -8.12 23.86 3.14
CA ASP A 271 -9.01 24.19 4.26
C ASP A 271 -8.26 25.20 5.15
N GLU A 272 -9.01 25.99 5.91
CA GLU A 272 -8.45 26.93 6.89
C GLU A 272 -7.60 26.22 7.94
N LYS A 273 -6.63 26.97 8.49
CA LYS A 273 -5.66 26.45 9.45
C LYS A 273 -5.84 27.07 10.83
N ASP A 274 -5.81 26.22 11.84
CA ASP A 274 -5.80 26.61 13.24
C ASP A 274 -4.44 27.23 13.63
N PRO A 275 -4.34 28.04 14.70
CA PRO A 275 -3.08 28.71 15.05
C PRO A 275 -1.94 27.78 15.42
N ASP A 276 -2.28 26.56 15.80
CA ASP A 276 -1.36 25.53 16.19
C ASP A 276 -0.85 24.72 14.98
N GLU A 277 -1.32 24.99 13.76
CA GLU A 277 -0.86 24.36 12.52
C GLU A 277 0.19 25.19 11.77
N ALA A 278 0.93 24.54 10.86
CA ALA A 278 1.81 25.23 9.93
C ALA A 278 1.01 26.00 8.86
N ASP A 279 1.41 27.24 8.56
CA ASP A 279 0.82 28.07 7.50
C ASP A 279 1.07 27.41 6.14
N THR A 280 0.05 26.72 5.65
CA THR A 280 0.06 25.98 4.39
C THR A 280 -1.28 26.16 3.71
N VAL A 281 -1.28 26.29 2.39
CA VAL A 281 -2.48 26.64 1.62
C VAL A 281 -2.82 25.62 0.54
N GLY A 282 -4.09 25.64 0.12
CA GLY A 282 -4.60 24.98 -1.08
C GLY A 282 -5.35 25.97 -1.96
N ALA A 283 -6.07 25.49 -2.97
CA ALA A 283 -6.76 26.30 -3.96
C ALA A 283 -7.67 27.38 -3.35
N THR A 284 -8.54 27.02 -2.40
CA THR A 284 -9.49 27.96 -1.78
C THR A 284 -8.86 28.84 -0.71
N THR A 285 -7.66 28.53 -0.23
CA THR A 285 -6.96 29.33 0.79
C THR A 285 -5.75 30.09 0.23
N LEU A 286 -5.66 30.23 -1.10
CA LEU A 286 -4.66 31.07 -1.75
C LEU A 286 -4.78 32.54 -1.30
N ARG A 287 -3.65 33.24 -1.31
CA ARG A 287 -3.50 34.64 -0.88
C ARG A 287 -2.80 35.45 -1.97
N PRO A 288 -2.94 36.80 -2.00
CA PRO A 288 -2.34 37.63 -3.04
C PRO A 288 -0.84 37.40 -3.21
N GLU A 289 -0.12 37.24 -2.10
CA GLU A 289 1.32 36.95 -2.07
C GLU A 289 1.73 35.64 -2.77
N HIS A 290 0.78 34.73 -3.00
CA HIS A 290 1.03 33.43 -3.62
C HIS A 290 0.89 33.44 -5.15
N VAL A 291 0.37 34.52 -5.73
CA VAL A 291 0.01 34.58 -7.15
C VAL A 291 0.65 35.80 -7.79
N THR A 292 1.43 35.58 -8.85
CA THR A 292 2.03 36.65 -9.65
C THR A 292 1.48 36.58 -11.07
N LEU A 293 0.72 37.60 -11.47
CA LEU A 293 0.27 37.80 -12.84
C LEU A 293 1.40 38.47 -13.63
N ARG A 294 1.82 37.90 -14.76
CA ARG A 294 2.83 38.47 -15.64
C ARG A 294 2.18 39.11 -16.86
N ASP A 295 2.85 40.13 -17.40
CA ASP A 295 2.38 40.90 -18.56
C ASP A 295 2.24 40.05 -19.84
N ASP A 296 2.95 38.91 -19.92
CA ASP A 296 2.89 37.98 -21.05
C ASP A 296 1.72 36.97 -20.96
N GLY A 297 0.80 37.16 -20.00
CA GLY A 297 -0.35 36.29 -19.77
C GLY A 297 -0.04 35.01 -18.98
N GLU A 298 1.18 34.85 -18.46
CA GLU A 298 1.54 33.75 -17.57
C GLU A 298 1.23 34.10 -16.10
N VAL A 299 0.73 33.13 -15.33
CA VAL A 299 0.50 33.24 -13.89
C VAL A 299 1.41 32.28 -13.17
N THR A 300 2.22 32.79 -12.25
CA THR A 300 3.07 31.98 -11.36
C THR A 300 2.42 31.83 -9.99
N PHE A 301 2.37 30.60 -9.49
CA PHE A 301 1.92 30.24 -8.15
C PHE A 301 3.10 29.81 -7.29
N CYS A 302 3.38 30.54 -6.22
CA CYS A 302 4.48 30.28 -5.29
C CYS A 302 3.98 30.26 -3.83
N PHE A 303 3.95 29.09 -3.19
CA PHE A 303 3.46 28.95 -1.81
C PHE A 303 3.90 27.63 -1.16
N LEU A 304 3.64 27.48 0.15
CA LEU A 304 3.83 26.20 0.85
C LEU A 304 2.50 25.43 0.91
N GLY A 305 2.47 24.26 0.28
CA GLY A 305 1.32 23.36 0.31
C GLY A 305 1.33 22.41 1.50
N LYS A 306 0.47 21.39 1.45
CA LYS A 306 0.43 20.30 2.45
C LYS A 306 1.84 19.79 2.78
N ASP A 307 2.11 19.60 4.08
CA ASP A 307 3.41 19.16 4.62
C ASP A 307 4.54 20.19 4.45
N SER A 308 4.19 21.46 4.23
CA SER A 308 5.12 22.57 3.93
C SER A 308 5.99 22.31 2.71
N VAL A 309 5.44 21.58 1.73
CA VAL A 309 6.10 21.33 0.45
C VAL A 309 5.93 22.54 -0.44
N GLU A 310 7.05 23.09 -0.91
CA GLU A 310 7.07 24.21 -1.85
C GLU A 310 6.32 23.87 -3.14
N TRP A 311 5.45 24.79 -3.53
CA TRP A 311 4.74 24.83 -4.78
C TRP A 311 5.27 26.01 -5.58
N ASN A 312 5.84 25.73 -6.75
CA ASN A 312 6.29 26.74 -7.71
C ASN A 312 5.95 26.25 -9.11
N LYS A 313 4.84 26.76 -9.68
CA LYS A 313 4.35 26.38 -11.01
C LYS A 313 3.78 27.59 -11.74
N SER A 314 3.92 27.59 -13.05
CA SER A 314 3.29 28.58 -13.94
C SER A 314 2.15 27.95 -14.75
N LEU A 315 1.15 28.76 -15.09
CA LEU A 315 0.03 28.44 -15.98
C LEU A 315 -0.21 29.62 -16.92
N ARG A 316 -0.55 29.36 -18.19
CA ARG A 316 -1.10 30.38 -19.10
C ARG A 316 -2.60 30.12 -19.26
N PRO A 317 -3.44 30.72 -18.41
CA PRO A 317 -4.87 30.47 -18.46
C PRO A 317 -5.57 31.37 -19.51
N PRO A 318 -6.83 31.08 -19.87
CA PRO A 318 -7.64 31.97 -20.70
C PRO A 318 -7.79 33.38 -20.08
N GLN A 319 -8.03 34.39 -20.91
CA GLN A 319 -8.13 35.79 -20.47
C GLN A 319 -9.17 35.99 -19.34
N VAL A 320 -10.33 35.32 -19.42
CA VAL A 320 -11.36 35.39 -18.37
C VAL A 320 -10.84 34.97 -16.99
N VAL A 321 -9.91 34.01 -16.93
CA VAL A 321 -9.30 33.57 -15.66
C VAL A 321 -8.27 34.59 -15.18
N LEU A 322 -7.50 35.22 -16.08
CA LEU A 322 -6.60 36.32 -15.72
C LEU A 322 -7.38 37.49 -15.11
N ASP A 323 -8.49 37.86 -15.73
CA ASP A 323 -9.37 38.94 -15.28
C ASP A 323 -9.97 38.60 -13.91
N ASN A 324 -10.47 37.37 -13.74
CA ASN A 324 -10.97 36.87 -12.45
C ASN A 324 -9.87 36.89 -11.38
N LEU A 325 -8.66 36.41 -11.67
CA LEU A 325 -7.55 36.42 -10.70
C LEU A 325 -7.15 37.84 -10.31
N ALA A 326 -7.11 38.77 -11.27
CA ALA A 326 -6.82 40.17 -11.01
C ALA A 326 -7.92 40.81 -10.14
N GLU A 327 -9.19 40.50 -10.40
CA GLU A 327 -10.32 40.90 -9.55
C GLU A 327 -10.19 40.33 -8.13
N LEU A 328 -9.88 39.04 -7.99
CA LEU A 328 -9.72 38.37 -6.69
C LEU A 328 -8.54 38.94 -5.89
N ILE A 329 -7.43 39.28 -6.54
CA ILE A 329 -6.28 39.93 -5.89
C ILE A 329 -6.67 41.32 -5.37
N ARG A 330 -7.37 42.13 -6.17
CA ARG A 330 -7.82 43.47 -5.76
C ARG A 330 -8.82 43.44 -4.61
N ASN A 331 -9.68 42.41 -4.58
CA ASN A 331 -10.76 42.27 -3.60
C ASN A 331 -10.41 41.33 -2.44
N ALA A 332 -9.16 40.88 -2.34
CA ALA A 332 -8.73 39.92 -1.34
C ALA A 332 -8.94 40.47 0.06
N ARG A 333 -9.53 39.66 0.94
CA ARG A 333 -9.89 40.04 2.30
C ARG A 333 -9.84 38.81 3.23
N PRO A 334 -9.83 39.01 4.56
CA PRO A 334 -10.01 37.94 5.52
C PRO A 334 -11.21 37.03 5.17
N SER A 335 -11.07 35.74 5.45
CA SER A 335 -12.09 34.73 5.18
C SER A 335 -13.36 35.03 5.98
N SER A 336 -14.50 35.07 5.32
CA SER A 336 -15.83 35.16 5.95
C SER A 336 -16.50 33.79 6.07
N ALA A 337 -15.89 32.75 5.49
CA ALA A 337 -16.40 31.40 5.51
C ALA A 337 -16.57 30.91 6.96
N PRO A 338 -17.72 30.30 7.31
CA PRO A 338 -17.96 29.82 8.67
C PRO A 338 -16.92 28.76 9.04
N GLY A 339 -15.94 29.16 9.83
CA GLY A 339 -15.05 28.23 10.51
C GLY A 339 -15.80 27.47 11.59
N ASN A 340 -15.41 26.23 11.87
CA ASN A 340 -15.72 25.58 13.13
C ASN A 340 -15.16 26.42 14.29
N GLY A 341 -15.99 27.30 14.86
CA GLY A 341 -15.98 27.72 16.26
C GLY A 341 -15.01 28.80 16.73
N ASP A 342 -13.82 28.99 16.16
CA ASP A 342 -12.80 29.86 16.80
C ASP A 342 -12.32 31.02 15.92
N ARG A 343 -12.44 32.25 16.44
CA ARG A 343 -11.97 33.50 15.80
C ARG A 343 -10.45 33.67 15.90
N ASN A 344 -9.78 32.83 16.68
CA ASN A 344 -8.34 32.84 16.84
C ASN A 344 -7.71 31.81 15.89
N ARG A 345 -7.53 32.14 14.61
CA ARG A 345 -6.85 31.29 13.60
C ARG A 345 -5.67 32.04 12.99
N LEU A 346 -4.51 31.40 12.85
CA LEU A 346 -3.28 32.03 12.34
C LEU A 346 -3.44 32.65 10.94
N THR A 347 -4.36 32.13 10.13
CA THR A 347 -4.61 32.60 8.75
C THR A 347 -5.88 33.40 8.59
N HIS A 348 -6.73 33.52 9.62
CA HIS A 348 -8.03 34.19 9.50
C HIS A 348 -7.91 35.66 9.12
N ASP A 349 -6.94 36.36 9.70
CA ASP A 349 -6.77 37.81 9.47
C ASP A 349 -5.98 38.12 8.18
N LYS A 350 -5.48 37.10 7.48
CA LYS A 350 -4.73 37.28 6.22
C LYS A 350 -5.71 37.37 5.03
N PRO A 351 -5.46 38.27 4.06
CA PRO A 351 -6.32 38.39 2.89
C PRO A 351 -6.23 37.14 2.00
N GLN A 352 -7.39 36.57 1.64
CA GLN A 352 -7.51 35.41 0.76
C GLN A 352 -8.14 35.78 -0.56
N LEU A 353 -7.78 35.04 -1.62
CA LEU A 353 -8.38 35.17 -2.95
C LEU A 353 -9.84 34.71 -2.96
N PHE A 354 -10.19 33.74 -2.13
CA PHE A 354 -11.53 33.13 -2.11
C PHE A 354 -12.18 33.22 -0.72
N PRO A 355 -12.41 34.43 -0.18
CA PRO A 355 -12.78 34.64 1.23
C PRO A 355 -14.14 34.05 1.62
N ASP A 356 -15.03 33.81 0.65
CA ASP A 356 -16.40 33.32 0.89
C ASP A 356 -16.62 31.89 0.33
N VAL A 357 -15.52 31.17 0.02
CA VAL A 357 -15.56 29.84 -0.60
C VAL A 357 -14.76 28.85 0.25
N SER A 358 -15.46 27.84 0.74
CA SER A 358 -14.87 26.71 1.45
C SER A 358 -14.70 25.48 0.55
N SER A 359 -13.99 24.46 1.06
CA SER A 359 -13.93 23.16 0.39
C SER A 359 -15.31 22.49 0.24
N ARG A 360 -16.25 22.78 1.15
CA ARG A 360 -17.64 22.30 1.07
C ARG A 360 -18.34 22.91 -0.14
N ASP A 361 -18.17 24.20 -0.38
CA ASP A 361 -18.80 24.90 -1.51
C ASP A 361 -18.31 24.38 -2.85
N VAL A 362 -17.00 24.15 -2.97
CA VAL A 362 -16.39 23.52 -4.15
C VAL A 362 -16.98 22.13 -4.40
N ASN A 363 -17.10 21.30 -3.37
CA ASN A 363 -17.63 19.95 -3.55
C ASN A 363 -19.14 19.94 -3.85
N VAL A 364 -19.93 20.85 -3.26
CA VAL A 364 -21.35 21.02 -3.59
C VAL A 364 -21.52 21.43 -5.05
N TYR A 365 -20.72 22.40 -5.51
CA TYR A 365 -20.73 22.83 -6.90
C TYR A 365 -20.36 21.70 -7.86
N LEU A 366 -19.24 20.99 -7.63
CA LEU A 366 -18.83 19.86 -8.46
C LEU A 366 -19.86 18.73 -8.48
N SER A 367 -20.44 18.40 -7.32
CA SER A 367 -21.46 17.36 -7.21
C SER A 367 -22.78 17.75 -7.89
N SER A 368 -23.04 19.04 -8.14
CA SER A 368 -24.19 19.49 -8.93
C SER A 368 -24.01 19.25 -10.43
N ILE A 369 -22.77 19.13 -10.89
CA ILE A 369 -22.42 18.85 -12.29
C ILE A 369 -22.42 17.34 -12.53
N LEU A 370 -21.71 16.61 -11.66
CA LEU A 370 -21.59 15.15 -11.68
C LEU A 370 -21.82 14.63 -10.26
N PRO A 371 -22.92 13.90 -9.98
CA PRO A 371 -23.23 13.41 -8.64
C PRO A 371 -22.07 12.65 -8.00
N GLY A 372 -21.69 13.03 -6.78
CA GLY A 372 -20.59 12.38 -6.05
C GLY A 372 -19.18 12.88 -6.40
N LEU A 373 -19.04 13.75 -7.41
CA LEU A 373 -17.76 14.36 -7.77
C LEU A 373 -17.26 15.29 -6.66
N THR A 374 -15.97 15.17 -6.32
CA THR A 374 -15.29 16.06 -5.36
C THR A 374 -13.96 16.53 -5.92
N ALA A 375 -13.42 17.61 -5.36
CA ALA A 375 -12.12 18.17 -5.76
C ALA A 375 -10.96 17.15 -5.71
N LYS A 376 -11.05 16.14 -4.83
CA LYS A 376 -10.01 15.10 -4.68
C LYS A 376 -9.99 14.12 -5.86
N VAL A 377 -11.10 13.95 -6.58
CA VAL A 377 -11.21 13.01 -7.71
C VAL A 377 -10.34 13.48 -8.88
N PHE A 378 -10.30 14.79 -9.18
CA PHE A 378 -9.42 15.37 -10.23
C PHE A 378 -7.96 14.93 -10.08
N ARG A 379 -7.41 14.96 -8.86
CA ARG A 379 -6.01 14.53 -8.63
C ARG A 379 -5.79 13.04 -8.88
N THR A 380 -6.80 12.20 -8.64
CA THR A 380 -6.74 10.75 -8.88
C THR A 380 -6.86 10.46 -10.37
N HIS A 381 -7.82 11.10 -11.03
CA HIS A 381 -8.01 11.09 -12.47
C HIS A 381 -6.73 11.50 -13.21
N HIS A 382 -6.21 12.70 -12.96
CA HIS A 382 -5.03 13.23 -13.66
C HIS A 382 -3.77 12.41 -13.44
N ALA A 383 -3.57 11.89 -12.22
CA ALA A 383 -2.45 10.99 -11.94
C ALA A 383 -2.57 9.67 -12.71
N THR A 384 -3.79 9.13 -12.83
CA THR A 384 -4.07 7.89 -13.56
C THR A 384 -3.91 8.10 -15.07
N ALA A 385 -4.51 9.15 -15.63
CA ALA A 385 -4.38 9.51 -17.04
C ALA A 385 -2.92 9.79 -17.46
N ALA A 386 -2.14 10.44 -16.59
CA ALA A 386 -0.71 10.68 -16.85
C ALA A 386 0.09 9.36 -16.93
N VAL A 387 -0.23 8.39 -16.07
CA VAL A 387 0.38 7.06 -16.09
C VAL A 387 -0.02 6.30 -17.35
N GLU A 388 -1.31 6.28 -17.67
CA GLU A 388 -1.83 5.61 -18.87
C GLU A 388 -1.18 6.14 -20.14
N LYS A 389 -1.18 7.47 -20.32
CA LYS A 389 -0.51 8.14 -21.43
C LYS A 389 0.99 7.81 -21.50
N SER A 390 1.68 7.81 -20.36
CA SER A 390 3.11 7.50 -20.29
C SER A 390 3.40 6.04 -20.68
N LEU A 391 2.57 5.10 -20.22
CA LEU A 391 2.69 3.67 -20.56
C LEU A 391 2.39 3.43 -22.04
N ALA A 392 1.31 4.01 -22.59
CA ALA A 392 0.97 3.92 -24.00
C ALA A 392 2.06 4.50 -24.90
N SER A 393 2.66 5.64 -24.51
CA SER A 393 3.73 6.30 -25.26
C SER A 393 5.10 5.63 -25.09
N SER A 394 5.24 4.63 -24.22
CA SER A 394 6.55 4.02 -23.89
C SER A 394 7.13 3.15 -25.00
N GLY A 395 6.28 2.69 -25.94
CA GLY A 395 6.67 1.76 -27.00
C GLY A 395 7.08 0.35 -26.51
N VAL A 396 6.83 0.03 -25.23
CA VAL A 396 7.15 -1.28 -24.65
C VAL A 396 6.22 -2.37 -25.19
N LYS A 397 6.77 -3.55 -25.45
CA LYS A 397 6.06 -4.71 -26.01
C LYS A 397 6.45 -5.99 -25.26
N ALA A 398 5.67 -7.05 -25.41
CA ALA A 398 5.90 -8.35 -24.75
C ALA A 398 7.33 -8.88 -24.91
N ARG A 399 7.91 -8.77 -26.12
CA ARG A 399 9.28 -9.20 -26.44
C ARG A 399 10.40 -8.44 -25.71
N HIS A 400 10.11 -7.28 -25.12
CA HIS A 400 11.14 -6.50 -24.45
C HIS A 400 11.52 -7.15 -23.11
N PRO A 401 12.77 -7.03 -22.65
CA PRO A 401 13.18 -7.56 -21.35
C PRO A 401 12.41 -6.92 -20.19
N GLU A 402 12.21 -7.66 -19.10
CA GLU A 402 11.51 -7.18 -17.89
C GLU A 402 12.04 -5.85 -17.36
N TYR A 403 13.36 -5.59 -17.42
CA TYR A 403 13.92 -4.33 -16.90
C TYR A 403 13.44 -3.10 -17.69
N VAL A 404 13.06 -3.27 -18.97
CA VAL A 404 12.50 -2.20 -19.80
C VAL A 404 11.06 -1.93 -19.38
N LYS A 405 10.27 -2.99 -19.14
CA LYS A 405 8.90 -2.91 -18.62
C LYS A 405 8.91 -2.25 -17.22
N TRP A 406 9.78 -2.71 -16.33
CA TRP A 406 10.00 -2.09 -15.01
C TRP A 406 10.40 -0.62 -15.12
N GLN A 407 11.26 -0.26 -16.08
CA GLN A 407 11.63 1.13 -16.32
C GLN A 407 10.45 1.99 -16.74
N ALA A 408 9.65 1.54 -17.71
CA ALA A 408 8.45 2.24 -18.16
C ALA A 408 7.47 2.47 -17.01
N ALA A 409 7.19 1.44 -16.20
CA ALA A 409 6.31 1.56 -15.04
C ALA A 409 6.80 2.59 -14.01
N ASN A 410 8.12 2.67 -13.74
CA ASN A 410 8.69 3.69 -12.86
C ASN A 410 8.62 5.10 -13.45
N MET A 411 8.80 5.25 -14.77
CA MET A 411 8.70 6.55 -15.43
C MET A 411 7.25 7.05 -15.45
N ALA A 412 6.28 6.18 -15.71
CA ALA A 412 4.88 6.55 -15.65
C ALA A 412 4.46 7.05 -14.25
N ASN A 413 4.90 6.37 -13.19
CA ASN A 413 4.65 6.84 -11.82
C ASN A 413 5.38 8.16 -11.50
N LEU A 414 6.58 8.37 -12.08
CA LEU A 414 7.29 9.64 -11.93
C LEU A 414 6.48 10.80 -12.52
N GLU A 415 5.86 10.63 -13.70
CA GLU A 415 4.99 11.66 -14.29
C GLU A 415 3.84 12.02 -13.34
N ALA A 416 3.16 11.02 -12.78
CA ALA A 416 2.10 11.26 -11.79
C ALA A 416 2.63 11.96 -10.52
N ALA A 417 3.81 11.59 -10.02
CA ALA A 417 4.43 12.23 -8.86
C ALA A 417 4.78 13.70 -9.13
N MET A 418 5.30 14.00 -10.32
CA MET A 418 5.62 15.37 -10.78
C MET A 418 4.36 16.22 -10.88
N LEU A 419 3.34 15.69 -11.56
CA LEU A 419 2.03 16.35 -11.71
C LEU A 419 1.43 16.70 -10.35
N CYS A 420 1.41 15.74 -9.43
CA CYS A 420 0.87 15.90 -8.08
C CYS A 420 1.75 16.72 -7.11
N ASN A 421 2.94 17.17 -7.54
CA ASN A 421 3.95 17.79 -6.69
C ASN A 421 4.34 16.96 -5.45
N HIS A 422 4.55 15.65 -5.63
CA HIS A 422 4.97 14.74 -4.56
C HIS A 422 6.49 14.72 -4.44
N THR A 423 7.05 15.63 -3.66
CA THR A 423 8.50 15.73 -3.48
C THR A 423 8.99 15.03 -2.20
N LYS A 424 10.30 14.88 -2.08
CA LYS A 424 11.01 14.48 -0.88
C LYS A 424 12.34 15.21 -0.82
N LYS A 425 12.86 15.42 0.39
CA LYS A 425 14.20 15.97 0.59
C LYS A 425 15.24 15.05 -0.04
N GLU A 426 16.18 15.64 -0.79
CA GLU A 426 17.32 14.91 -1.29
C GLU A 426 18.19 14.43 -0.12
N THR A 427 18.52 13.14 -0.13
CA THR A 427 19.55 12.60 0.75
C THR A 427 20.91 13.01 0.18
N GLY A 428 21.74 13.76 0.91
CA GLY A 428 23.03 14.28 0.45
C GLY A 428 24.06 13.26 -0.06
N ASN A 429 23.72 11.96 -0.06
CA ASN A 429 24.52 10.84 -0.55
C ASN A 429 24.36 10.54 -2.06
N TRP A 430 23.76 11.45 -2.84
CA TRP A 430 23.60 11.25 -4.28
C TRP A 430 24.92 11.16 -5.05
N PRO A 431 25.96 11.99 -4.78
CA PRO A 431 27.24 11.90 -5.48
C PRO A 431 27.87 10.50 -5.42
N ALA A 432 27.97 9.91 -4.23
CA ALA A 432 28.49 8.56 -4.06
C ALA A 432 27.60 7.50 -4.70
N THR A 433 26.27 7.68 -4.66
CA THR A 433 25.32 6.78 -5.34
C THR A 433 25.52 6.81 -6.86
N ARG A 434 25.73 8.00 -7.45
CA ARG A 434 25.98 8.19 -8.88
C ARG A 434 27.28 7.52 -9.31
N GLU A 435 28.36 7.75 -8.56
CA GLU A 435 29.67 7.14 -8.80
C GLU A 435 29.57 5.60 -8.79
N ARG A 436 28.92 5.03 -7.77
CA ARG A 436 28.68 3.58 -7.68
C ARG A 436 27.94 3.03 -8.90
N TYR A 437 26.96 3.76 -9.44
CA TYR A 437 26.28 3.34 -10.68
C TYR A 437 27.18 3.45 -11.90
N GLN A 438 28.03 4.49 -11.99
CA GLN A 438 29.00 4.65 -13.07
C GLN A 438 30.01 3.49 -13.08
N GLU A 439 30.59 3.15 -11.93
CA GLU A 439 31.51 2.02 -11.80
C GLU A 439 30.87 0.69 -12.19
N ARG A 440 29.65 0.42 -11.69
CA ARG A 440 28.89 -0.80 -12.03
C ARG A 440 28.59 -0.87 -13.53
N ARG A 441 28.32 0.27 -14.17
CA ARG A 441 28.07 0.36 -15.60
C ARG A 441 29.33 0.04 -16.40
N ILE A 442 30.47 0.65 -16.05
CA ILE A 442 31.77 0.41 -16.70
C ILE A 442 32.14 -1.08 -16.63
N LYS A 443 32.12 -1.67 -15.43
CA LYS A 443 32.40 -3.11 -15.23
C LYS A 443 31.47 -4.02 -16.04
N ALA A 444 30.20 -3.64 -16.19
CA ALA A 444 29.24 -4.39 -17.00
C ALA A 444 29.49 -4.22 -18.51
N GLU A 445 29.89 -3.03 -18.97
CA GLU A 445 30.27 -2.75 -20.36
C GLU A 445 31.54 -3.53 -20.76
N GLU A 446 32.57 -3.53 -19.91
CA GLU A 446 33.78 -4.34 -20.09
C GLU A 446 33.46 -5.84 -20.18
N ARG A 447 32.55 -6.33 -19.33
CA ARG A 447 32.11 -7.73 -19.37
C ARG A 447 31.38 -8.07 -20.68
N VAL A 448 30.54 -7.18 -21.19
CA VAL A 448 29.88 -7.37 -22.50
C VAL A 448 30.94 -7.41 -23.60
N ALA A 449 31.87 -6.45 -23.62
CA ALA A 449 32.94 -6.38 -24.63
C ALA A 449 33.80 -7.65 -24.64
N ARG A 450 34.19 -8.15 -23.47
CA ARG A 450 34.94 -9.41 -23.33
C ARG A 450 34.19 -10.62 -23.90
N TYR A 451 32.89 -10.75 -23.62
CA TYR A 451 32.09 -11.85 -24.19
C TYR A 451 31.87 -11.69 -25.70
N GLN A 452 31.73 -10.47 -26.21
CA GLN A 452 31.66 -10.21 -27.65
C GLN A 452 32.96 -10.61 -28.35
N ALA A 453 34.13 -10.31 -27.75
CA ALA A 453 35.42 -10.75 -28.25
C ALA A 453 35.52 -12.30 -28.28
N GLN A 454 35.08 -12.98 -27.22
CA GLN A 454 35.03 -14.44 -27.18
C GLN A 454 34.11 -15.04 -28.26
N VAL A 455 32.96 -14.41 -28.55
CA VAL A 455 32.09 -14.82 -29.67
C VAL A 455 32.81 -14.67 -31.00
N LYS A 456 33.55 -13.57 -31.22
CA LYS A 456 34.33 -13.36 -32.45
C LYS A 456 35.40 -14.44 -32.62
N GLU A 457 36.15 -14.74 -31.56
CA GLU A 457 37.15 -15.81 -31.52
C GLU A 457 36.55 -17.18 -31.86
N TYR A 458 35.45 -17.57 -31.21
CA TYR A 458 34.82 -18.87 -31.44
C TYR A 458 34.20 -18.98 -32.84
N ASN A 459 33.67 -17.89 -33.40
CA ASN A 459 33.21 -17.89 -34.80
C ASN A 459 34.37 -18.09 -35.77
N ALA A 460 35.52 -17.43 -35.53
CA ALA A 460 36.72 -17.59 -36.35
C ALA A 460 37.24 -19.03 -36.27
N ALA A 461 37.34 -19.60 -35.07
CA ALA A 461 37.73 -21.00 -34.87
C ALA A 461 36.75 -21.98 -35.54
N TYR A 462 35.44 -21.71 -35.48
CA TYR A 462 34.44 -22.52 -36.18
C TYR A 462 34.59 -22.45 -37.69
N ALA A 463 34.84 -21.26 -38.26
CA ALA A 463 35.07 -21.07 -39.68
C ALA A 463 36.34 -21.80 -40.15
N ALA A 464 37.44 -21.66 -39.41
CA ALA A 464 38.70 -22.37 -39.69
C ALA A 464 38.52 -23.90 -39.65
N LEU A 465 37.80 -24.42 -38.64
CA LEU A 465 37.49 -25.84 -38.52
C LEU A 465 36.61 -26.36 -39.67
N ARG A 466 35.69 -25.53 -40.16
CA ARG A 466 34.84 -25.87 -41.32
C ARG A 466 35.66 -25.96 -42.60
N GLU A 467 36.63 -25.06 -42.76
CA GLU A 467 37.55 -25.11 -43.90
C GLU A 467 38.51 -26.30 -43.81
N GLU A 468 39.08 -26.58 -42.62
CA GLU A 468 39.88 -27.77 -42.34
C GLU A 468 39.12 -29.06 -42.70
N ALA A 469 37.83 -29.13 -42.33
CA ALA A 469 36.96 -30.27 -42.67
C ALA A 469 36.81 -30.43 -44.19
N ARG A 470 36.59 -29.34 -44.92
CA ARG A 470 36.43 -29.33 -46.39
C ARG A 470 37.69 -29.85 -47.10
N ILE A 471 38.85 -29.33 -46.70
CA ILE A 471 40.14 -29.73 -47.27
C ILE A 471 40.41 -31.22 -47.00
N LYS A 472 40.26 -31.66 -45.74
CA LYS A 472 40.55 -33.06 -45.35
C LYS A 472 39.59 -34.08 -45.95
N GLU A 473 38.35 -33.67 -46.23
CA GLU A 473 37.39 -34.51 -46.94
C GLU A 473 37.74 -34.65 -48.44
N ALA A 474 38.22 -33.57 -49.08
CA ALA A 474 38.68 -33.58 -50.46
C ALA A 474 39.98 -34.39 -50.64
N GLU A 475 40.91 -34.31 -49.69
CA GLU A 475 42.18 -35.06 -49.68
C GLU A 475 42.03 -36.57 -49.37
N ALA A 476 40.83 -37.05 -49.03
CA ALA A 476 40.62 -38.44 -48.64
C ALA A 476 40.80 -39.40 -49.84
N PRO A 477 41.67 -40.43 -49.75
CA PRO A 477 42.05 -41.28 -50.90
C PRO A 477 41.00 -42.33 -51.29
N SER A 478 39.96 -42.54 -50.48
CA SER A 478 38.84 -43.43 -50.78
C SER A 478 37.54 -42.91 -50.20
N ASP A 479 36.40 -43.33 -50.75
CA ASP A 479 35.08 -42.91 -50.27
C ASP A 479 34.80 -43.37 -48.83
N GLU A 480 35.28 -44.56 -48.46
CA GLU A 480 35.16 -45.06 -47.08
C GLU A 480 35.96 -44.19 -46.10
N ARG A 481 37.15 -43.72 -46.51
CA ARG A 481 37.97 -42.81 -45.69
C ARG A 481 37.34 -41.41 -45.63
N ARG A 482 36.76 -40.95 -46.73
CA ARG A 482 36.00 -39.69 -46.81
C ARG A 482 34.82 -39.68 -45.83
N GLN A 483 34.05 -40.76 -45.76
CA GLN A 483 32.98 -40.92 -44.78
C GLN A 483 33.48 -40.87 -43.33
N LYS A 484 34.57 -41.58 -42.99
CA LYS A 484 35.17 -41.55 -41.64
C LYS A 484 35.66 -40.15 -41.26
N VAL A 485 36.28 -39.42 -42.20
CA VAL A 485 36.70 -38.02 -42.01
C VAL A 485 35.49 -37.12 -41.77
N ARG A 486 34.46 -37.22 -42.61
CA ARG A 486 33.20 -36.46 -42.47
C ARG A 486 32.57 -36.69 -41.10
N GLN A 487 32.43 -37.94 -40.65
CA GLN A 487 31.87 -38.25 -39.32
C GLN A 487 32.68 -37.65 -38.17
N ARG A 488 34.02 -37.67 -38.24
CA ARG A 488 34.89 -37.04 -37.24
C ARG A 488 34.69 -35.52 -37.17
N TYR A 489 34.68 -34.85 -38.33
CA TYR A 489 34.51 -33.40 -38.39
C TYR A 489 33.10 -32.94 -38.05
N LEU A 490 32.06 -33.72 -38.36
CA LEU A 490 30.70 -33.45 -37.92
C LEU A 490 30.61 -33.30 -36.39
N LYS A 491 31.23 -34.22 -35.63
CA LYS A 491 31.29 -34.13 -34.15
C LYS A 491 32.05 -32.90 -33.66
N ARG A 492 33.21 -32.58 -34.28
CA ARG A 492 34.02 -31.38 -33.93
C ARG A 492 33.26 -30.08 -34.23
N LEU A 493 32.62 -29.99 -35.41
CA LEU A 493 31.82 -28.83 -35.83
C LEU A 493 30.59 -28.65 -34.94
N ALA A 494 29.91 -29.73 -34.56
CA ALA A 494 28.80 -29.67 -33.60
C ALA A 494 29.25 -29.09 -32.25
N THR A 495 30.40 -29.53 -31.74
CA THR A 495 30.98 -29.01 -30.49
C THR A 495 31.35 -27.53 -30.60
N ALA A 496 32.02 -27.12 -31.68
CA ALA A 496 32.39 -25.73 -31.91
C ALA A 496 31.16 -24.82 -32.10
N ARG A 497 30.13 -25.29 -32.82
CA ARG A 497 28.84 -24.60 -32.95
C ARG A 497 28.15 -24.42 -31.60
N ARG A 498 28.18 -25.45 -30.73
CA ARG A 498 27.66 -25.35 -29.36
C ARG A 498 28.41 -24.29 -28.54
N ARG A 499 29.75 -24.24 -28.63
CA ARG A 499 30.57 -23.21 -27.96
C ARG A 499 30.20 -21.80 -28.42
N VAL A 500 30.02 -21.58 -29.73
CA VAL A 500 29.55 -20.29 -30.28
C VAL A 500 28.16 -19.94 -29.73
N LYS A 501 27.21 -20.89 -29.74
CA LYS A 501 25.85 -20.69 -29.22
C LYS A 501 25.89 -20.24 -27.75
N THR A 502 26.62 -20.98 -26.90
CA THR A 502 26.76 -20.65 -25.47
C THR A 502 27.46 -19.30 -25.24
N ALA A 503 28.46 -18.95 -26.05
CA ALA A 503 29.09 -17.63 -25.96
C ALA A 503 28.13 -16.49 -26.34
N ARG A 504 27.29 -16.68 -27.37
CA ARG A 504 26.23 -15.71 -27.73
C ARG A 504 25.19 -15.56 -26.63
N GLU A 505 24.79 -16.65 -25.98
CA GLU A 505 23.89 -16.61 -24.81
C GLU A 505 24.52 -15.82 -23.65
N ARG A 506 25.83 -15.96 -23.40
CA ARG A 506 26.54 -15.15 -22.39
C ARG A 506 26.53 -13.67 -22.72
N VAL A 507 26.73 -13.29 -23.99
CA VAL A 507 26.61 -11.89 -24.44
C VAL A 507 25.20 -11.37 -24.17
N SER A 508 24.17 -12.12 -24.58
CA SER A 508 22.77 -11.73 -24.36
C SER A 508 22.46 -11.51 -22.87
N LYS A 509 22.83 -12.46 -21.99
CA LYS A 509 22.67 -12.32 -20.53
C LYS A 509 23.42 -11.10 -19.98
N ALA A 510 24.65 -10.84 -20.44
CA ALA A 510 25.43 -9.69 -20.01
C ALA A 510 24.84 -8.35 -20.49
N GLN A 511 24.28 -8.30 -21.70
CA GLN A 511 23.57 -7.13 -22.22
C GLN A 511 22.30 -6.83 -21.42
N VAL A 512 21.52 -7.85 -21.06
CA VAL A 512 20.34 -7.69 -20.18
C VAL A 512 20.77 -7.15 -18.80
N ALA A 513 21.85 -7.68 -18.22
CA ALA A 513 22.37 -7.19 -16.94
C ALA A 513 22.85 -5.73 -17.03
N LEU A 514 23.52 -5.35 -18.12
CA LEU A 514 23.91 -3.97 -18.39
C LEU A 514 22.69 -3.06 -18.53
N GLY A 515 21.68 -3.47 -19.29
CA GLY A 515 20.42 -2.76 -19.46
C GLY A 515 19.72 -2.52 -18.12
N LYS A 516 19.67 -3.53 -17.25
CA LYS A 516 19.14 -3.40 -15.88
C LYS A 516 19.90 -2.37 -15.06
N ILE A 517 21.23 -2.32 -15.12
CA ILE A 517 22.05 -1.31 -14.42
C ILE A 517 21.74 0.09 -14.96
N LYS A 518 21.63 0.25 -16.28
CA LYS A 518 21.27 1.53 -16.91
C LYS A 518 19.89 2.00 -16.47
N ALA A 519 18.88 1.12 -16.50
CA ALA A 519 17.53 1.42 -16.02
C ALA A 519 17.52 1.84 -14.55
N GLN A 520 18.21 1.10 -13.68
CA GLN A 520 18.33 1.43 -12.25
C GLN A 520 18.96 2.81 -12.02
N ALA A 521 20.04 3.13 -12.76
CA ALA A 521 20.70 4.42 -12.67
C ALA A 521 19.78 5.57 -13.13
N THR A 522 19.08 5.40 -14.25
CA THR A 522 18.11 6.39 -14.75
C THR A 522 16.99 6.65 -13.74
N ILE A 523 16.39 5.58 -13.20
CA ILE A 523 15.32 5.70 -12.19
C ILE A 523 15.84 6.39 -10.94
N ALA A 524 17.00 5.97 -10.41
CA ALA A 524 17.58 6.54 -9.20
C ALA A 524 17.87 8.04 -9.37
N SER A 525 18.38 8.45 -10.53
CA SER A 525 18.66 9.84 -10.86
C SER A 525 17.38 10.67 -10.94
N LYS A 526 16.39 10.20 -11.70
CA LYS A 526 15.15 10.96 -11.90
C LYS A 526 14.29 11.03 -10.64
N LYS A 527 14.20 9.98 -9.83
CA LYS A 527 13.36 9.94 -8.60
C LYS A 527 14.00 10.61 -7.37
N ARG A 528 15.17 11.24 -7.52
CA ARG A 528 16.00 11.73 -6.42
C ARG A 528 15.24 12.66 -5.47
N THR A 529 14.47 13.58 -6.01
CA THR A 529 13.65 14.57 -5.29
C THR A 529 12.17 14.25 -5.29
N TRP A 530 11.75 13.14 -5.92
CA TRP A 530 10.34 12.76 -6.08
C TRP A 530 9.95 11.56 -5.20
N ASN A 531 8.77 11.65 -4.59
CA ASN A 531 8.16 10.63 -3.77
C ASN A 531 7.12 9.83 -4.57
N LEU A 532 7.61 8.79 -5.24
CA LEU A 532 6.81 7.85 -6.03
C LEU A 532 5.91 6.94 -5.19
N GLY A 533 6.15 6.83 -3.88
CA GLY A 533 5.35 5.97 -3.00
C GLY A 533 3.95 6.54 -2.76
N THR A 534 3.86 7.86 -2.61
CA THR A 534 2.59 8.56 -2.35
C THR A 534 1.64 8.44 -3.54
N SER A 535 2.11 8.72 -4.76
CA SER A 535 1.33 8.56 -6.00
C SER A 535 0.88 7.12 -6.19
N LEU A 536 1.82 6.17 -6.13
CA LEU A 536 1.56 4.75 -6.36
C LEU A 536 0.57 4.13 -5.38
N ARG A 537 0.58 4.57 -4.11
CA ARG A 537 -0.28 3.98 -3.08
C ARG A 537 -1.73 4.47 -3.15
N SER A 538 -1.97 5.70 -3.61
CA SER A 538 -3.25 6.38 -3.33
C SER A 538 -3.92 7.07 -4.50
N TYR A 539 -3.17 7.47 -5.54
CA TYR A 539 -3.66 8.35 -6.60
C TYR A 539 -3.74 7.70 -7.99
N ILE A 540 -3.04 6.60 -8.20
CA ILE A 540 -3.01 5.90 -9.50
C ILE A 540 -3.89 4.67 -9.39
N ASP A 541 -4.85 4.52 -10.31
CA ASP A 541 -5.65 3.30 -10.43
C ASP A 541 -4.73 2.10 -10.79
N PRO A 542 -4.63 1.08 -9.92
CA PRO A 542 -3.79 -0.09 -10.19
C PRO A 542 -4.28 -0.93 -11.38
N ARG A 543 -5.54 -0.79 -11.82
CA ARG A 543 -6.08 -1.47 -13.01
C ARG A 543 -5.38 -1.04 -14.29
N VAL A 544 -5.01 0.23 -14.42
CA VAL A 544 -4.25 0.74 -15.58
C VAL A 544 -2.91 0.01 -15.72
N TYR A 545 -2.20 -0.11 -14.59
CA TYR A 545 -0.96 -0.87 -14.53
C TYR A 545 -1.16 -2.35 -14.85
N TYR A 546 -2.21 -2.96 -14.31
CA TYR A 546 -2.52 -4.37 -14.53
C TYR A 546 -2.84 -4.66 -16.01
N ARG A 547 -3.74 -3.89 -16.64
CA ARG A 547 -4.10 -4.03 -18.06
C ARG A 547 -2.88 -3.89 -18.98
N TRP A 548 -2.09 -2.82 -18.78
CA TRP A 548 -0.83 -2.66 -19.50
C TRP A 548 0.11 -3.84 -19.30
N GLY A 549 0.20 -4.37 -18.07
CA GLY A 549 0.99 -5.56 -17.75
C GLY A 549 0.58 -6.79 -18.56
N GLN A 550 -0.72 -7.03 -18.72
CA GLN A 550 -1.24 -8.12 -19.55
C GLN A 550 -0.83 -7.94 -21.02
N GLU A 551 -1.00 -6.74 -21.58
CA GLU A 551 -0.63 -6.43 -22.98
C GLU A 551 0.86 -6.66 -23.27
N VAL A 552 1.72 -6.39 -22.29
CA VAL A 552 3.16 -6.55 -22.42
C VAL A 552 3.70 -7.81 -21.76
N ASP A 553 2.88 -8.79 -21.39
CA ASP A 553 3.31 -10.04 -20.73
C ASP A 553 4.23 -9.77 -19.52
N TYR A 554 3.70 -9.05 -18.54
CA TYR A 554 4.41 -8.62 -17.33
C TYR A 554 3.46 -8.53 -16.16
N ASP A 555 3.64 -9.43 -15.19
CA ASP A 555 2.87 -9.41 -13.95
C ASP A 555 3.27 -8.19 -13.11
N VAL A 556 2.57 -7.07 -13.29
CA VAL A 556 2.88 -5.81 -12.61
C VAL A 556 2.66 -5.92 -11.10
N LEU A 557 1.67 -6.70 -10.65
CA LEU A 557 1.46 -6.96 -9.23
C LEU A 557 2.70 -7.65 -8.64
N GLU A 558 3.18 -8.73 -9.25
CA GLU A 558 4.32 -9.48 -8.70
C GLU A 558 5.71 -8.88 -8.99
N ARG A 559 5.87 -8.08 -10.04
CA ARG A 559 7.19 -7.62 -10.50
C ARG A 559 7.46 -6.15 -10.21
N TYR A 560 6.42 -5.32 -10.08
CA TYR A 560 6.57 -3.87 -9.86
C TYR A 560 6.12 -3.42 -8.47
N TYR A 561 4.94 -3.85 -8.02
CA TYR A 561 4.44 -3.43 -6.71
C TYR A 561 5.25 -4.06 -5.56
N PRO A 562 5.56 -3.30 -4.48
CA PRO A 562 6.04 -3.86 -3.23
C PRO A 562 4.99 -4.76 -2.57
N THR A 563 5.39 -5.74 -1.76
CA THR A 563 4.51 -6.73 -1.12
C THR A 563 3.28 -6.13 -0.43
N ILE A 564 3.44 -5.03 0.31
CA ILE A 564 2.31 -4.36 0.97
C ILE A 564 1.28 -3.84 -0.05
N LEU A 565 1.73 -3.30 -1.18
CA LEU A 565 0.84 -2.81 -2.23
C LEU A 565 0.22 -3.96 -3.04
N ARG A 566 0.92 -5.10 -3.20
CA ARG A 566 0.32 -6.31 -3.79
C ARG A 566 -0.89 -6.76 -3.00
N ARG A 567 -0.72 -6.90 -1.68
CA ARG A 567 -1.80 -7.26 -0.76
C ARG A 567 -2.94 -6.24 -0.78
N LYS A 568 -2.60 -4.95 -0.79
CA LYS A 568 -3.58 -3.87 -0.87
C LYS A 568 -4.40 -3.92 -2.18
N PHE A 569 -3.76 -4.18 -3.32
CA PHE A 569 -4.39 -4.19 -4.64
C PHE A 569 -4.76 -5.59 -5.14
N ALA A 570 -4.87 -6.59 -4.25
CA ALA A 570 -5.23 -7.96 -4.60
C ALA A 570 -6.55 -8.03 -5.40
N TRP A 571 -7.51 -7.17 -5.04
CA TRP A 571 -8.83 -7.05 -5.67
C TRP A 571 -8.80 -6.73 -7.18
N VAL A 572 -7.67 -6.28 -7.72
CA VAL A 572 -7.54 -5.94 -9.16
C VAL A 572 -7.65 -7.18 -10.05
N ARG A 573 -7.10 -8.33 -9.62
CA ARG A 573 -7.22 -9.59 -10.37
C ARG A 573 -8.68 -10.01 -10.50
N THR A 574 -9.39 -10.01 -9.37
CA THR A 574 -10.79 -10.40 -9.30
C THR A 574 -11.71 -9.45 -10.07
N TYR A 575 -11.40 -8.15 -10.07
CA TYR A 575 -12.17 -7.16 -10.84
C TYR A 575 -12.07 -7.42 -12.34
N SER A 576 -10.86 -7.65 -12.86
CA SER A 576 -10.65 -7.95 -14.28
C SER A 576 -11.32 -9.26 -14.72
N GLU A 577 -11.35 -10.26 -13.84
CA GLU A 577 -12.05 -11.52 -14.10
C GLU A 577 -13.58 -11.36 -14.06
N ALA A 578 -14.10 -10.47 -13.21
CA ALA A 578 -15.54 -10.18 -13.15
C ALA A 578 -16.03 -9.42 -14.39
N GLU A 579 -15.28 -8.42 -14.88
CA GLU A 579 -15.58 -7.73 -16.15
C GLU A 579 -15.62 -8.71 -17.33
N ALA A 580 -14.71 -9.69 -17.36
CA ALA A 580 -14.70 -10.75 -18.38
C ALA A 580 -15.87 -11.75 -18.26
N ARG A 581 -16.56 -11.80 -17.10
CA ARG A 581 -17.73 -12.68 -16.87
C ARG A 581 -19.04 -12.01 -17.20
N GLU A 582 -19.16 -10.68 -17.09
CA GLU A 582 -20.36 -9.97 -17.55
C GLU A 582 -20.60 -10.18 -19.06
N SER A 583 -19.57 -10.59 -19.81
CA SER A 583 -19.70 -11.06 -21.20
C SER A 583 -20.10 -12.54 -21.38
N ASP A 584 -19.99 -13.39 -20.35
CA ASP A 584 -20.15 -14.86 -20.45
C ASP A 584 -21.31 -15.41 -19.57
N GLY A 585 -22.57 -15.19 -19.98
CA GLY A 585 -23.72 -16.07 -19.65
C GLY A 585 -24.39 -16.01 -18.25
N ARG A 586 -25.71 -16.33 -18.20
CA ARG A 586 -26.70 -16.03 -17.12
C ARG A 586 -27.08 -17.18 -16.17
N ASP A 587 -26.30 -18.24 -16.03
CA ASP A 587 -26.78 -19.46 -15.33
C ASP A 587 -26.62 -19.45 -13.79
N ALA A 588 -26.05 -18.39 -13.21
CA ALA A 588 -25.86 -18.25 -11.75
C ALA A 588 -26.37 -16.91 -11.18
N ALA A 589 -27.20 -16.19 -11.93
CA ALA A 589 -27.61 -14.81 -11.59
C ALA A 589 -28.35 -14.68 -10.24
N HIS A 590 -28.94 -15.76 -9.74
CA HIS A 590 -29.66 -15.79 -8.46
C HIS A 590 -28.83 -16.31 -7.27
N LEU A 591 -27.65 -16.88 -7.50
CA LEU A 591 -26.81 -17.43 -6.45
C LEU A 591 -25.91 -16.35 -5.85
N THR A 592 -25.91 -16.23 -4.52
CA THR A 592 -25.05 -15.28 -3.82
C THR A 592 -24.09 -16.01 -2.89
N VAL A 593 -22.79 -15.83 -3.08
CA VAL A 593 -21.76 -16.32 -2.14
C VAL A 593 -21.32 -15.19 -1.22
N ARG A 594 -21.27 -15.46 0.08
CA ARG A 594 -20.69 -14.53 1.06
C ARG A 594 -20.06 -15.26 2.22
N THR A 595 -19.25 -14.55 2.99
CA THR A 595 -18.71 -15.06 4.26
C THR A 595 -19.84 -15.48 5.20
N CYS A 596 -19.66 -16.64 5.84
CA CYS A 596 -20.54 -17.16 6.87
C CYS A 596 -20.36 -16.34 8.15
N MET A 597 -21.48 -15.91 8.73
CA MET A 597 -21.58 -15.19 9.99
C MET A 597 -22.17 -16.12 11.07
N GLY A 598 -22.02 -15.75 12.35
CA GLY A 598 -22.69 -16.45 13.46
C GLY A 598 -24.20 -16.59 13.24
N ASP A 599 -24.85 -15.54 12.71
CA ASP A 599 -26.29 -15.54 12.42
C ASP A 599 -26.71 -16.58 11.35
N ASP A 600 -25.77 -17.03 10.51
CA ASP A 600 -26.05 -18.05 9.48
C ASP A 600 -26.07 -19.47 10.06
N LEU A 601 -25.46 -19.67 11.23
CA LEU A 601 -25.20 -21.00 11.77
C LEU A 601 -26.47 -21.80 12.07
N HIS A 602 -27.58 -21.14 12.42
CA HIS A 602 -28.86 -21.83 12.57
C HIS A 602 -29.35 -22.46 11.25
N ALA A 603 -29.18 -21.74 10.13
CA ALA A 603 -29.54 -22.24 8.80
C ALA A 603 -28.55 -23.32 8.33
N VAL A 604 -27.27 -23.16 8.63
CA VAL A 604 -26.23 -24.19 8.37
C VAL A 604 -26.53 -25.46 9.18
N ALA A 605 -26.87 -25.35 10.47
CA ALA A 605 -27.24 -26.48 11.32
C ALA A 605 -28.49 -27.21 10.81
N ALA A 606 -29.49 -26.47 10.31
CA ALA A 606 -30.66 -27.07 9.67
C ALA A 606 -30.28 -27.84 8.38
N MET A 607 -29.39 -27.27 7.58
CA MET A 607 -28.85 -27.93 6.38
C MET A 607 -28.07 -29.21 6.73
N PHE A 608 -27.19 -29.16 7.74
CA PHE A 608 -26.41 -30.32 8.19
C PHE A 608 -27.31 -31.44 8.73
N ARG A 609 -28.42 -31.12 9.42
CA ARG A 609 -29.44 -32.12 9.81
C ARG A 609 -30.06 -32.82 8.61
N GLY A 610 -30.42 -32.05 7.57
CA GLY A 610 -30.95 -32.62 6.33
C GLY A 610 -29.93 -33.56 5.67
N LEU A 611 -28.67 -33.13 5.57
CA LEU A 611 -27.59 -33.94 5.02
C LEU A 611 -27.33 -35.20 5.84
N ASN A 612 -27.31 -35.14 7.17
CA ASN A 612 -27.17 -36.33 8.01
C ASN A 612 -28.35 -37.31 7.87
N THR A 613 -29.51 -36.85 7.42
CA THR A 613 -30.65 -37.73 7.13
C THR A 613 -30.46 -38.49 5.82
N VAL A 614 -29.90 -37.83 4.79
CA VAL A 614 -29.63 -38.42 3.47
C VAL A 614 -28.33 -39.26 3.48
N TYR A 615 -27.33 -38.80 4.23
CA TYR A 615 -26.00 -39.38 4.36
C TYR A 615 -25.64 -39.57 5.85
N PRO A 616 -26.18 -40.60 6.53
CA PRO A 616 -25.94 -40.83 7.96
C PRO A 616 -24.47 -40.95 8.35
N GLN A 617 -23.63 -41.43 7.44
CA GLN A 617 -22.19 -41.55 7.61
C GLN A 617 -21.45 -40.21 7.69
N ALA A 618 -22.07 -39.10 7.26
CA ALA A 618 -21.44 -37.78 7.29
C ALA A 618 -21.24 -37.23 8.71
N ALA A 619 -22.11 -37.63 9.66
CA ALA A 619 -22.02 -37.28 11.08
C ALA A 619 -21.75 -35.78 11.36
N LEU A 620 -22.33 -34.88 10.55
CA LEU A 620 -22.09 -33.44 10.61
C LEU A 620 -22.56 -32.84 11.93
N PRO A 621 -21.87 -31.82 12.48
CA PRO A 621 -22.30 -31.15 13.71
C PRO A 621 -23.62 -30.39 13.48
N VAL A 622 -24.63 -30.65 14.30
CA VAL A 622 -25.95 -30.00 14.17
C VAL A 622 -26.21 -28.97 15.26
N ASP A 623 -25.26 -28.81 16.17
CA ASP A 623 -25.26 -27.80 17.21
C ASP A 623 -24.50 -26.55 16.76
N VAL A 624 -25.05 -25.37 17.04
CA VAL A 624 -24.49 -24.10 16.57
C VAL A 624 -23.12 -23.81 17.18
N GLU A 625 -22.90 -24.13 18.45
CA GLU A 625 -21.61 -23.91 19.12
C GLU A 625 -20.53 -24.84 18.54
N ALA A 626 -20.91 -26.08 18.21
CA ALA A 626 -20.01 -27.02 17.54
C ALA A 626 -19.61 -26.55 16.14
N ILE A 627 -20.57 -26.03 15.34
CA ILE A 627 -20.29 -25.51 13.99
C ILE A 627 -19.42 -24.25 14.08
N ASP A 628 -19.71 -23.33 15.00
CA ASP A 628 -18.92 -22.12 15.26
C ASP A 628 -17.46 -22.48 15.57
N ALA A 629 -17.24 -23.28 16.61
CA ALA A 629 -15.90 -23.66 17.07
C ALA A 629 -15.09 -24.42 16.01
N GLN A 630 -15.76 -25.20 15.16
CA GLN A 630 -15.10 -25.97 14.12
C GLN A 630 -14.71 -25.12 12.90
N PHE A 631 -15.60 -24.21 12.45
CA PHE A 631 -15.47 -23.60 11.13
C PHE A 631 -15.31 -22.08 11.11
N LEU A 632 -15.80 -21.36 12.13
CA LEU A 632 -15.69 -19.90 12.17
C LEU A 632 -14.33 -19.44 12.72
N PRO A 633 -13.88 -18.23 12.35
CA PRO A 633 -12.59 -17.71 12.82
C PRO A 633 -12.68 -17.11 14.22
N HIS A 634 -11.75 -17.51 15.09
CA HIS A 634 -11.52 -16.89 16.39
C HIS A 634 -10.14 -16.26 16.50
N LEU A 635 -10.01 -15.23 17.32
CA LEU A 635 -8.71 -14.60 17.61
C LEU A 635 -7.88 -15.52 18.50
N GLY A 636 -6.58 -15.62 18.22
CA GLY A 636 -5.67 -16.53 18.92
C GLY A 636 -5.66 -17.96 18.36
N GLU A 637 -6.58 -18.31 17.48
CA GLU A 637 -6.65 -19.62 16.83
C GLU A 637 -5.97 -19.62 15.44
N PRO A 638 -5.66 -20.82 14.90
CA PRO A 638 -5.25 -20.95 13.50
C PRO A 638 -6.25 -20.28 12.56
N TRP A 639 -5.76 -19.78 11.43
CA TRP A 639 -6.61 -19.11 10.47
C TRP A 639 -7.67 -20.08 9.91
N ARG A 640 -8.92 -19.65 9.94
CA ARG A 640 -10.07 -20.30 9.32
C ARG A 640 -10.89 -19.26 8.57
N GLU A 641 -11.67 -19.71 7.59
CA GLU A 641 -12.64 -18.87 6.90
C GLU A 641 -13.78 -19.72 6.38
N ALA A 642 -15.02 -19.31 6.63
CA ALA A 642 -16.22 -20.01 6.16
C ALA A 642 -17.07 -19.12 5.26
N MET A 643 -17.85 -19.77 4.39
CA MET A 643 -18.74 -19.13 3.44
C MET A 643 -20.04 -19.91 3.30
N VAL A 644 -21.09 -19.18 2.92
CA VAL A 644 -22.40 -19.72 2.57
C VAL A 644 -22.76 -19.31 1.16
N VAL A 645 -23.45 -20.21 0.45
CA VAL A 645 -24.13 -19.93 -0.80
C VAL A 645 -25.61 -19.80 -0.51
N LEU A 646 -26.21 -18.73 -0.98
CA LEU A 646 -27.62 -18.42 -0.81
C LEU A 646 -28.34 -18.59 -2.14
N GLY A 647 -29.50 -19.25 -2.08
CA GLY A 647 -30.41 -19.43 -3.21
C GLY A 647 -31.33 -18.23 -3.43
N GLU A 648 -32.34 -18.42 -4.27
CA GLU A 648 -33.31 -17.38 -4.67
C GLU A 648 -34.09 -16.79 -3.49
N GLU A 649 -34.43 -17.61 -2.49
CA GLU A 649 -35.18 -17.20 -1.30
C GLU A 649 -34.23 -16.80 -0.15
N ASN A 650 -32.95 -16.57 -0.45
CA ASN A 650 -31.91 -16.23 0.51
C ASN A 650 -31.68 -17.32 1.58
N GLU A 651 -32.06 -18.56 1.26
CA GLU A 651 -31.82 -19.77 2.03
C GLU A 651 -30.41 -20.31 1.82
N VAL A 652 -29.80 -20.88 2.87
CA VAL A 652 -28.45 -21.47 2.78
C VAL A 652 -28.53 -22.79 2.01
N VAL A 653 -28.07 -22.78 0.76
CA VAL A 653 -28.06 -23.96 -0.13
C VAL A 653 -26.72 -24.70 -0.10
N ALA A 654 -25.64 -24.03 0.29
CA ALA A 654 -24.36 -24.66 0.53
C ALA A 654 -23.53 -23.92 1.58
N PHE A 655 -22.60 -24.65 2.18
CA PHE A 655 -21.62 -24.18 3.15
C PHE A 655 -20.25 -24.72 2.75
N ALA A 656 -19.22 -23.89 2.86
CA ALA A 656 -17.84 -24.34 2.73
C ALA A 656 -16.93 -23.61 3.70
N ALA A 657 -15.84 -24.26 4.08
CA ALA A 657 -14.85 -23.71 4.99
C ALA A 657 -13.43 -24.07 4.56
N LEU A 658 -12.50 -23.18 4.90
CA LEU A 658 -11.07 -23.33 4.70
C LEU A 658 -10.35 -23.16 6.03
N GLY A 659 -9.29 -23.94 6.21
CA GLY A 659 -8.52 -23.98 7.43
C GLY A 659 -9.18 -24.87 8.52
N PRO A 660 -8.44 -25.18 9.59
CA PRO A 660 -7.16 -24.59 9.97
C PRO A 660 -6.00 -25.00 9.03
N ALA A 661 -4.94 -24.19 8.99
CA ALA A 661 -3.69 -24.57 8.34
C ALA A 661 -2.94 -25.60 9.19
N TRP A 662 -2.50 -26.71 8.59
CA TRP A 662 -1.79 -27.82 9.26
C TRP A 662 -0.62 -28.34 8.41
N THR A 663 0.17 -29.25 8.96
CA THR A 663 1.33 -29.84 8.27
C THR A 663 1.04 -31.29 7.92
N ASN A 664 1.12 -31.65 6.64
CA ASN A 664 0.83 -33.00 6.16
C ASN A 664 1.96 -33.99 6.45
N GLY A 665 1.77 -35.26 6.09
CA GLY A 665 2.77 -36.32 6.27
C GLY A 665 4.09 -36.12 5.53
N ASN A 666 4.16 -35.14 4.61
CA ASN A 666 5.36 -34.78 3.84
C ASN A 666 6.07 -33.53 4.38
N ASP A 667 5.70 -33.05 5.56
CA ASP A 667 6.19 -31.80 6.16
C ASP A 667 5.83 -30.54 5.35
N GLU A 668 4.78 -30.62 4.53
CA GLU A 668 4.27 -29.49 3.75
C GLU A 668 3.10 -28.83 4.49
N ARG A 669 3.08 -27.49 4.47
CA ARG A 669 1.95 -26.72 5.01
C ARG A 669 0.76 -26.85 4.06
N VAL A 670 -0.41 -27.20 4.57
CA VAL A 670 -1.66 -27.36 3.80
C VAL A 670 -2.82 -26.65 4.50
N LEU A 671 -3.90 -26.37 3.77
CA LEU A 671 -5.15 -25.85 4.30
C LEU A 671 -6.20 -26.96 4.28
N ASP A 672 -6.85 -27.17 5.43
CA ASP A 672 -8.06 -27.99 5.47
C ASP A 672 -9.16 -27.38 4.60
N ILE A 673 -10.01 -28.24 4.04
CA ILE A 673 -11.16 -27.87 3.23
C ILE A 673 -12.35 -28.76 3.58
N PHE A 674 -13.47 -28.12 3.83
CA PHE A 674 -14.75 -28.75 4.06
C PHE A 674 -15.81 -28.10 3.18
N ALA A 675 -16.72 -28.91 2.64
CA ALA A 675 -17.89 -28.43 1.92
C ALA A 675 -19.11 -29.30 2.16
N ALA A 676 -20.28 -28.67 2.12
CA ALA A 676 -21.58 -29.30 2.25
C ALA A 676 -22.57 -28.57 1.33
N VAL A 677 -23.17 -29.30 0.40
CA VAL A 677 -24.12 -28.77 -0.58
C VAL A 677 -25.45 -29.52 -0.39
N ARG A 678 -26.57 -28.80 -0.36
CA ARG A 678 -27.89 -29.46 -0.31
C ARG A 678 -28.07 -30.35 -1.55
N PRO A 679 -28.58 -31.58 -1.42
CA PRO A 679 -28.74 -32.49 -2.56
C PRO A 679 -29.57 -31.87 -3.69
N GLU A 680 -30.61 -31.11 -3.35
CA GLU A 680 -31.50 -30.49 -4.34
C GLU A 680 -30.84 -29.30 -5.07
N ALA A 681 -29.78 -28.74 -4.49
CA ALA A 681 -29.07 -27.57 -5.01
C ALA A 681 -27.69 -27.91 -5.59
N ALA A 682 -27.26 -29.18 -5.57
CA ALA A 682 -25.96 -29.67 -6.04
C ALA A 682 -25.82 -29.65 -7.57
N THR A 683 -26.09 -28.50 -8.18
CA THR A 683 -25.96 -28.28 -9.61
C THR A 683 -24.51 -28.00 -10.01
N PRO A 684 -24.11 -28.26 -11.26
CA PRO A 684 -22.78 -27.87 -11.76
C PRO A 684 -22.47 -26.38 -11.59
N ALA A 685 -23.49 -25.51 -11.59
CA ALA A 685 -23.32 -24.08 -11.37
C ALA A 685 -22.88 -23.79 -9.92
N VAL A 686 -23.55 -24.38 -8.92
CA VAL A 686 -23.19 -24.23 -7.49
C VAL A 686 -21.80 -24.79 -7.21
N ASN A 687 -21.49 -25.98 -7.73
CA ASN A 687 -20.19 -26.63 -7.52
C ASN A 687 -19.04 -25.81 -8.15
N ARG A 688 -19.20 -25.33 -9.39
CA ARG A 688 -18.20 -24.44 -10.02
C ARG A 688 -18.04 -23.12 -9.28
N LEU A 689 -19.14 -22.55 -8.78
CA LEU A 689 -19.13 -21.30 -8.02
C LEU A 689 -18.36 -21.46 -6.70
N LEU A 690 -18.63 -22.52 -5.95
CA LEU A 690 -17.91 -22.86 -4.71
C LEU A 690 -16.43 -23.15 -4.98
N ALA A 691 -16.10 -23.98 -5.97
CA ALA A 691 -14.72 -24.31 -6.30
C ALA A 691 -13.90 -23.05 -6.58
N ARG A 692 -14.44 -22.14 -7.41
CA ARG A 692 -13.81 -20.85 -7.72
C ARG A 692 -13.61 -19.99 -6.47
N GLU A 693 -14.62 -19.90 -5.61
CA GLU A 693 -14.52 -19.10 -4.40
C GLU A 693 -13.50 -19.69 -3.41
N LEU A 694 -13.43 -21.01 -3.27
CA LEU A 694 -12.46 -21.70 -2.41
C LEU A 694 -11.03 -21.50 -2.90
N VAL A 695 -10.80 -21.63 -4.21
CA VAL A 695 -9.50 -21.32 -4.83
C VAL A 695 -9.13 -19.85 -4.61
N ARG A 696 -10.08 -18.93 -4.75
CA ARG A 696 -9.86 -17.50 -4.49
C ARG A 696 -9.42 -17.24 -3.05
N ARG A 697 -10.12 -17.80 -2.06
CA ARG A 697 -9.76 -17.64 -0.64
C ARG A 697 -8.42 -18.30 -0.30
N GLN A 698 -8.07 -19.41 -0.95
CA GLN A 698 -6.73 -20.00 -0.85
C GLN A 698 -5.65 -19.05 -1.39
N GLU A 699 -5.88 -18.42 -2.53
CA GLU A 699 -4.94 -17.44 -3.09
C GLU A 699 -4.79 -16.23 -2.15
N ASP A 700 -5.91 -15.74 -1.59
CA ASP A 700 -5.89 -14.69 -0.57
C ASP A 700 -5.07 -15.11 0.66
N TYR A 701 -5.21 -16.35 1.13
CA TYR A 701 -4.39 -16.90 2.22
C TYR A 701 -2.90 -16.88 1.87
N ARG A 702 -2.52 -17.38 0.68
CA ARG A 702 -1.13 -17.41 0.21
C ARG A 702 -0.54 -16.01 0.07
N LEU A 703 -1.35 -15.04 -0.37
CA LEU A 703 -0.93 -13.64 -0.48
C LEU A 703 -0.62 -13.01 0.89
N HIS A 704 -1.35 -13.44 1.93
CA HIS A 704 -1.14 -13.03 3.31
C HIS A 704 -0.02 -13.82 4.00
N ASN A 705 0.22 -15.06 3.56
CA ASN A 705 1.20 -15.98 4.11
C ASN A 705 2.14 -16.52 3.02
N PRO A 706 2.96 -15.68 2.35
CA PRO A 706 3.70 -16.06 1.14
C PRO A 706 4.80 -17.12 1.34
N LYS A 707 5.07 -17.50 2.59
CA LYS A 707 6.00 -18.60 2.93
C LYS A 707 5.29 -19.95 3.02
N GLU A 708 3.96 -19.94 3.12
CA GLU A 708 3.11 -21.10 3.25
C GLU A 708 2.50 -21.33 1.86
N GLN A 709 3.11 -22.21 1.06
CA GLN A 709 2.59 -22.59 -0.26
C GLN A 709 1.41 -23.56 -0.12
N ALA A 710 0.45 -23.22 0.73
CA ALA A 710 -0.54 -24.18 1.20
C ALA A 710 -1.48 -24.61 0.09
N THR A 711 -1.54 -25.91 -0.18
CA THR A 711 -2.54 -26.57 -1.04
C THR A 711 -3.80 -26.91 -0.25
N LEU A 712 -4.92 -27.19 -0.93
CA LEU A 712 -6.15 -27.64 -0.28
C LEU A 712 -6.03 -29.14 -0.05
N VAL A 713 -6.18 -29.58 1.19
CA VAL A 713 -6.16 -31.01 1.55
C VAL A 713 -7.23 -31.25 2.61
N PRO A 714 -8.27 -32.05 2.31
CA PRO A 714 -9.31 -32.33 3.29
C PRO A 714 -8.75 -33.21 4.41
N GLN A 715 -8.89 -32.74 5.65
CA GLN A 715 -8.52 -33.53 6.83
C GLN A 715 -9.50 -34.68 7.07
N ASP A 716 -10.78 -34.47 6.72
CA ASP A 716 -11.81 -35.49 6.63
C ASP A 716 -12.36 -35.52 5.21
N ALA A 717 -12.04 -36.57 4.45
CA ALA A 717 -12.46 -36.72 3.06
C ALA A 717 -13.88 -37.29 2.90
N THR A 718 -14.60 -37.60 3.99
CA THR A 718 -15.97 -38.15 3.91
C THR A 718 -16.92 -37.23 3.17
N TRP A 719 -16.67 -35.91 3.18
CA TRP A 719 -17.53 -34.96 2.48
C TRP A 719 -17.55 -35.11 0.96
N ILE A 720 -16.48 -35.67 0.40
CA ILE A 720 -16.39 -35.97 -1.03
C ILE A 720 -17.50 -36.94 -1.46
N THR A 721 -17.95 -37.83 -0.55
CA THR A 721 -18.99 -38.82 -0.86
C THR A 721 -20.36 -38.21 -1.16
N TYR A 722 -20.63 -37.00 -0.66
CA TYR A 722 -21.90 -36.30 -0.86
C TYR A 722 -21.74 -34.95 -1.60
N ALA A 723 -20.53 -34.61 -2.06
CA ALA A 723 -20.27 -33.50 -2.98
C ALA A 723 -19.14 -33.83 -3.98
N PRO A 724 -19.24 -34.94 -4.74
CA PRO A 724 -18.16 -35.44 -5.59
C PRO A 724 -17.80 -34.47 -6.73
N GLU A 725 -18.78 -33.80 -7.35
CA GLU A 725 -18.54 -32.88 -8.47
C GLU A 725 -17.80 -31.61 -8.01
N LEU A 726 -17.94 -31.21 -6.74
CA LEU A 726 -17.16 -30.12 -6.18
C LEU A 726 -15.71 -30.55 -5.96
N ALA A 727 -15.49 -31.77 -5.47
CA ALA A 727 -14.15 -32.31 -5.28
C ALA A 727 -13.41 -32.50 -6.62
N GLU A 728 -14.12 -32.94 -7.67
CA GLU A 728 -13.62 -32.97 -9.05
C GLU A 728 -13.24 -31.57 -9.53
N ALA A 729 -14.12 -30.57 -9.36
CA ALA A 729 -13.85 -29.19 -9.75
C ALA A 729 -12.67 -28.54 -9.01
N LEU A 730 -12.30 -29.07 -7.84
CA LEU A 730 -11.14 -28.67 -7.04
C LEU A 730 -9.89 -29.50 -7.33
N GLY A 731 -9.98 -30.55 -8.16
CA GLY A 731 -8.89 -31.48 -8.45
C GLY A 731 -8.47 -32.33 -7.24
N LEU A 732 -9.42 -32.66 -6.36
CA LEU A 732 -9.18 -33.49 -5.16
C LEU A 732 -9.40 -34.99 -5.39
N ILE A 733 -9.97 -35.36 -6.53
CA ILE A 733 -10.16 -36.74 -6.97
C ILE A 733 -9.20 -36.97 -8.15
N GLU A 734 -8.41 -38.04 -8.12
CA GLU A 734 -7.61 -38.44 -9.29
C GLU A 734 -8.57 -38.96 -10.37
N GLU A 735 -8.48 -38.44 -11.59
CA GLU A 735 -9.12 -39.08 -12.75
C GLU A 735 -8.53 -40.50 -12.83
N GLU A 736 -9.36 -41.53 -12.66
CA GLU A 736 -8.98 -42.88 -13.07
C GLU A 736 -8.67 -42.80 -14.57
N GLU A 737 -7.37 -42.86 -14.93
CA GLU A 737 -6.97 -43.06 -16.31
C GLU A 737 -7.72 -44.29 -16.82
N ASP A 738 -8.62 -44.03 -17.77
CA ASP A 738 -9.49 -45.00 -18.42
C ASP A 738 -8.61 -46.06 -19.10
N THR A 739 -8.20 -47.07 -18.32
CA THR A 739 -7.48 -48.26 -18.75
C THR A 739 -8.47 -49.27 -19.31
N ALA A 740 -9.41 -48.79 -20.14
CA ALA A 740 -10.32 -49.59 -20.93
C ALA A 740 -9.99 -49.40 -22.41
N GLY A 741 -8.87 -49.99 -22.84
CA GLY A 741 -8.48 -49.94 -24.26
C GLY A 741 -7.27 -50.77 -24.68
N GLN A 742 -6.77 -51.68 -23.84
CA GLN A 742 -5.77 -52.68 -24.24
C GLN A 742 -6.13 -54.05 -23.64
N GLY A 743 -7.12 -54.69 -24.24
CA GLY A 743 -7.46 -56.08 -23.95
C GLY A 743 -8.49 -56.60 -24.94
N GLU A 744 -8.06 -57.51 -25.81
CA GLU A 744 -8.84 -58.40 -26.71
C GLU A 744 -9.39 -57.68 -27.97
N GLU A 745 -9.04 -58.04 -29.22
CA GLU A 745 -8.55 -59.25 -29.90
C GLU A 745 -7.43 -58.96 -30.92
#